data_AF-A0A5Q3L9I1-F1
#
_entry.id   AF-A0A5Q3L9I1-F1
#
_cell.length_a   1.000
_cell.length_b   1.000
_cell.length_c   1.000
_cell.angle_alpha   90.00
_cell.angle_beta   90.00
_cell.angle_gamma   90.00
#
_symmetry.space_group_name_H-M   'P 1'
#
loop_
_entity.id
_entity.type
_entity.pdbx_description
1 polymer ?
#
loop_
_entity_poly.entity_id
_entity_poly.type
_entity_poly.pdbx_seq_one_letter_code
_entity_poly.pdbx_strand_id
1 'polypeptide(L)'
;MIEKAIQILPPETEADSTLFHFISAKSPSPRDAQQASLQLETLENRTLLAADLSVIDINTVGVSSEPEQFTEMNGTFFFTANSASYGVELWKSDGTTAGTELVKDINPGPSSSGVLGLTNLNGSLFFTAFNPDDGIGFWLSDGTSAGTVMIADEAPNQVKYVTEVNGTLYFSGNSASTGTELWMSDGTSLGSKLVKDIQPHDGSPFPRPQDISSLPRYLTNVNGTLFFGAYTDSSIRNLWKSDGTSEGTVRVSSVKSRYLTNADGTLLFQGNLYSGIGIEVWTSDGTSTGTAVVKDIVPGPVSSRPYYLTDVDGTVYFFANDYSSGFELWKSNGTEAGTVMVKDINPGANNSLLPTYFDNNPFRSVLLNPYTLLENVNGTLFFAANDGSHGYELWRTDGTEQGTTLVKDIKSGSESTKILSLTNVNGTAFFSANSGTSGYELWKTDGTSAGTILVKDIDPGVLSSDPDNFFNSNGTLFFTANSFTAGVELWRSDGTSAGTFLLKDILEGDTLYSSPRDLQNIKGTLYFTADDGSHGRELWASDGSTNGTRLLADIFPGADSSYPTQLTEVAGTVYFLAQNQSNDYVLWKTDGTAAGTSMVTVLNDPSDLTNHDGTLFFAENSATYGRELWKSDGTSAGTAMVADIDPTGSSSPNELTSFHGTLFFAATHPSTGRELWISDGTSTGTTLFADINPEGDSDPVSLTVLDDFLYFYANTSSGTEFWRVDNTTSGVTETFGNLLRSIWTEVNGTLFFTANDGSTGVELWKSDLNGGNQRLVADINEGPYSSTPRSLTNVNGTLFFQASDGDRSSLLWMSDGTASGTILVKEFEEKVGFAPIVNEIYRPLSLTNFNGTLMFSANGGSLGSELWSLDLREEEPLIVTGSDYGEPSIVRIFDETGTELSSFFPYTEDFTGGIRVATGDINGDGTLDIVTVPGLGGGPHVRVFDSTTGQMIQNGPHDFYAYAPNVVVGLYVAVGDVNKDGFDDIITSVDAGGGPHIKVFSGQTGSLITEFYAYAPNVTVGVRVAAGDIDGDGFAEIITSPGAGGGPHVRVFDGRTGQQKSGPATNFYAYDPAFTGGVYVAAGDINHDGLDDLITSPGAGGGPHIKVFSSADAGLLQNFYAYHPSFTGGVRVASADINNDGFFDIITVPGASGGPHTRVFDGTNLNDLSNFFAGSPTNYNGLFNAGGYNFSSRDLFEELSGPMSSMFTFSIDTNSTEQETPEDVKLEYLKPKKSWWDEVNTFYSQSEKVDKLFSGLGIQ
;
A
#
# COMPACT_ATOMS: atom_id res chain seq x y z
N MET A 1 43.33 -35.77 -19.41
CA MET A 1 44.06 -36.59 -18.44
C MET A 1 43.08 -37.55 -17.82
N ILE A 2 43.33 -38.85 -17.93
CA ILE A 2 42.43 -39.95 -17.52
C ILE A 2 42.99 -40.60 -16.25
N GLU A 3 42.12 -40.81 -15.27
CA GLU A 3 42.10 -41.84 -14.20
C GLU A 3 43.33 -42.21 -13.35
N LYS A 4 43.02 -42.67 -12.13
CA LYS A 4 43.58 -43.92 -11.59
C LYS A 4 42.49 -44.83 -10.99
N ALA A 5 42.06 -45.78 -11.82
CA ALA A 5 42.20 -47.24 -11.63
C ALA A 5 41.75 -47.93 -10.32
N ILE A 6 41.02 -49.06 -10.49
CA ILE A 6 41.45 -50.47 -10.24
C ILE A 6 40.43 -51.38 -11.00
N GLN A 7 40.78 -51.99 -12.13
CA GLN A 7 41.20 -53.42 -12.30
C GLN A 7 40.17 -54.47 -11.78
N ILE A 8 39.80 -55.61 -12.40
CA ILE A 8 40.24 -56.39 -13.58
C ILE A 8 39.30 -57.63 -13.78
N LEU A 9 39.00 -57.98 -15.05
CA LEU A 9 38.60 -59.29 -15.65
C LEU A 9 37.29 -60.08 -15.27
N PRO A 10 36.71 -60.85 -16.24
CA PRO A 10 35.51 -61.72 -16.13
C PRO A 10 35.92 -63.23 -16.30
N PRO A 11 35.16 -64.21 -16.89
CA PRO A 11 33.74 -64.34 -17.26
C PRO A 11 33.07 -65.70 -16.83
N GLU A 12 31.95 -66.04 -17.48
CA GLU A 12 31.31 -67.38 -17.68
C GLU A 12 30.13 -67.74 -16.74
N THR A 13 28.99 -68.35 -17.16
CA THR A 13 28.45 -68.82 -18.46
C THR A 13 26.94 -69.21 -18.31
N GLU A 14 26.18 -68.93 -19.38
CA GLU A 14 25.11 -69.74 -20.02
C GLU A 14 23.77 -70.18 -19.37
N ALA A 15 22.70 -69.77 -20.08
CA ALA A 15 21.53 -70.54 -20.56
C ALA A 15 20.44 -70.95 -19.52
N ASP A 16 19.14 -71.01 -19.85
CA ASP A 16 18.51 -71.44 -21.12
C ASP A 16 16.99 -71.11 -21.19
N SER A 17 16.50 -71.03 -22.43
CA SER A 17 15.17 -71.44 -22.97
C SER A 17 13.79 -70.93 -22.48
N THR A 18 13.03 -70.39 -23.47
CA THR A 18 11.59 -70.63 -23.77
C THR A 18 10.53 -70.06 -22.79
N LEU A 19 9.30 -69.61 -23.15
CA LEU A 19 8.33 -70.10 -24.13
C LEU A 19 7.12 -69.09 -24.24
N PHE A 20 6.76 -68.68 -25.46
CA PHE A 20 5.38 -68.47 -25.99
C PHE A 20 4.33 -67.50 -25.35
N HIS A 21 3.85 -66.57 -26.21
CA HIS A 21 2.43 -66.28 -26.55
C HIS A 21 1.53 -65.47 -25.56
N PHE A 22 0.68 -64.49 -25.93
CA PHE A 22 0.28 -63.86 -27.22
C PHE A 22 -0.75 -62.72 -26.96
N ILE A 23 -0.90 -61.82 -27.96
CA ILE A 23 -2.00 -60.86 -28.27
C ILE A 23 -1.74 -59.36 -27.99
N SER A 24 -1.02 -58.76 -28.94
CA SER A 24 -1.49 -57.72 -29.88
C SER A 24 -1.81 -56.29 -29.43
N ALA A 25 -0.98 -55.35 -29.89
CA ALA A 25 -1.45 -54.10 -30.50
C ALA A 25 -0.76 -53.89 -31.86
N LYS A 26 -1.56 -53.65 -32.91
CA LYS A 26 -1.13 -53.51 -34.32
C LYS A 26 -0.17 -52.35 -34.56
N SER A 27 0.76 -52.60 -35.48
CA SER A 27 1.66 -51.65 -36.15
C SER A 27 0.95 -50.47 -36.87
N PRO A 28 1.68 -49.37 -37.16
CA PRO A 28 1.14 -48.16 -37.79
C PRO A 28 1.19 -48.20 -39.34
N SER A 29 0.61 -47.17 -39.97
CA SER A 29 0.83 -46.84 -41.40
C SER A 29 0.93 -45.31 -41.56
N PRO A 30 1.81 -44.78 -42.44
CA PRO A 30 2.15 -43.35 -42.48
C PRO A 30 1.49 -42.58 -43.65
N ARG A 31 1.59 -41.24 -43.59
CA ARG A 31 1.66 -40.19 -44.65
C ARG A 31 1.06 -38.89 -44.11
N ASP A 32 1.62 -37.69 -44.23
CA ASP A 32 2.58 -37.12 -45.18
C ASP A 32 3.40 -36.00 -44.49
N ALA A 33 4.69 -35.93 -44.81
CA ALA A 33 5.54 -34.80 -44.41
C ALA A 33 5.30 -33.62 -45.36
N GLN A 34 4.92 -32.45 -44.84
CA GLN A 34 4.98 -31.19 -45.57
C GLN A 34 5.93 -30.22 -44.86
N GLN A 35 6.86 -29.68 -45.66
CA GLN A 35 7.92 -28.75 -45.29
C GLN A 35 7.43 -27.58 -44.43
N ALA A 36 8.00 -27.43 -43.23
CA ALA A 36 7.95 -26.18 -42.51
C ALA A 36 8.82 -25.13 -43.23
N SER A 37 8.21 -24.01 -43.60
CA SER A 37 8.90 -22.76 -43.92
C SER A 37 8.92 -21.89 -42.67
N LEU A 38 10.12 -21.47 -42.22
CA LEU A 38 10.25 -20.50 -41.12
C LEU A 38 9.50 -19.21 -41.46
N GLN A 39 8.66 -18.74 -40.54
CA GLN A 39 8.26 -17.33 -40.49
C GLN A 39 9.09 -16.64 -39.40
N LEU A 40 9.63 -15.46 -39.73
CA LEU A 40 10.08 -14.49 -38.74
C LEU A 40 8.85 -13.68 -38.33
N GLU A 41 8.65 -13.51 -37.03
CA GLU A 41 7.65 -12.59 -36.48
C GLU A 41 8.21 -11.18 -36.32
N THR A 42 7.29 -10.22 -36.18
CA THR A 42 7.58 -8.79 -36.16
C THR A 42 7.56 -8.30 -34.71
N LEU A 43 8.62 -7.65 -34.23
CA LEU A 43 8.68 -7.11 -32.88
C LEU A 43 7.54 -6.11 -32.61
N GLU A 44 6.84 -6.29 -31.49
CA GLU A 44 5.88 -5.32 -30.98
C GLU A 44 6.55 -4.18 -30.18
N ASN A 45 5.90 -3.00 -30.19
CA ASN A 45 6.37 -1.83 -29.46
C ASN A 45 6.05 -1.97 -27.97
N ARG A 46 7.02 -2.50 -27.24
CA ARG A 46 7.07 -2.52 -25.78
C ARG A 46 7.94 -1.35 -25.34
N THR A 47 7.35 -0.26 -24.85
CA THR A 47 8.16 0.75 -24.14
C THR A 47 8.61 0.16 -22.78
N LEU A 48 9.42 0.90 -22.03
CA LEU A 48 9.79 0.65 -20.64
C LEU A 48 9.65 2.02 -19.90
N LEU A 49 8.83 2.19 -18.85
CA LEU A 49 8.74 3.39 -17.99
C LEU A 49 10.05 3.70 -17.25
N ALA A 50 10.12 4.91 -16.71
CA ALA A 50 11.18 5.34 -15.80
C ALA A 50 10.61 5.86 -14.47
N ALA A 51 9.55 5.24 -13.91
CA ALA A 51 9.36 5.43 -12.47
C ALA A 51 10.54 4.79 -11.73
N ASP A 52 10.79 5.20 -10.50
CA ASP A 52 12.01 4.95 -9.71
C ASP A 52 12.08 3.57 -9.00
N LEU A 53 13.28 2.98 -8.69
CA LEU A 53 13.46 1.48 -8.55
C LEU A 53 14.83 0.79 -8.04
N SER A 54 14.90 -0.31 -7.18
CA SER A 54 16.21 -0.64 -6.43
C SER A 54 16.87 -1.88 -5.64
N VAL A 55 16.29 -2.79 -4.80
CA VAL A 55 16.74 -3.99 -3.95
C VAL A 55 17.70 -3.97 -2.68
N ILE A 56 17.15 -3.65 -1.49
CA ILE A 56 17.37 -4.19 -0.13
C ILE A 56 18.70 -4.79 0.25
N ASP A 57 18.52 -6.07 0.48
CA ASP A 57 19.25 -7.11 1.13
C ASP A 57 18.96 -7.29 2.60
N ILE A 58 18.04 -8.20 2.93
CA ILE A 58 17.95 -8.67 4.32
C ILE A 58 19.28 -9.15 4.80
N ASN A 59 19.92 -9.92 3.96
CA ASN A 59 20.43 -11.20 4.37
C ASN A 59 21.93 -11.09 4.03
N THR A 60 22.94 -11.40 4.90
CA THR A 60 24.42 -11.21 4.65
C THR A 60 25.36 -12.30 4.00
N VAL A 61 25.14 -13.64 4.08
CA VAL A 61 25.97 -14.75 3.51
C VAL A 61 25.41 -15.86 2.51
N GLY A 62 24.17 -16.43 2.53
CA GLY A 62 23.46 -17.07 1.34
C GLY A 62 22.31 -18.16 1.42
N VAL A 63 20.98 -17.87 1.60
CA VAL A 63 19.80 -18.85 1.60
C VAL A 63 18.33 -18.27 1.53
N SER A 64 17.25 -19.12 1.38
CA SER A 64 15.76 -18.87 1.14
C SER A 64 15.10 -17.75 1.91
N SER A 65 13.88 -17.35 1.66
CA SER A 65 13.19 -16.58 2.68
C SER A 65 11.71 -17.02 2.72
N GLU A 66 10.94 -16.86 1.65
CA GLU A 66 9.49 -17.14 1.56
C GLU A 66 8.45 -16.23 2.29
N PRO A 67 8.59 -14.88 2.22
CA PRO A 67 7.11 -13.38 2.79
C PRO A 67 5.81 -13.75 3.57
N GLU A 68 5.17 -14.95 3.47
CA GLU A 68 3.73 -15.32 3.85
C GLU A 68 2.69 -14.23 4.37
N GLN A 69 1.45 -14.00 3.85
CA GLN A 69 0.29 -13.29 4.55
C GLN A 69 0.52 -11.82 5.06
N PHE A 70 -0.40 -10.82 5.05
CA PHE A 70 0.07 -9.39 5.15
C PHE A 70 -0.99 -8.30 5.63
N THR A 71 -0.76 -7.33 6.60
CA THR A 71 -1.76 -6.27 7.13
C THR A 71 -1.31 -4.88 7.81
N GLU A 72 -2.13 -3.77 7.95
CA GLU A 72 -1.78 -2.27 8.17
C GLU A 72 -2.32 -1.60 9.48
N MET A 73 -1.77 -0.46 10.04
CA MET A 73 -2.51 0.86 10.34
C MET A 73 -1.80 2.13 10.94
N ASN A 74 -0.47 2.30 10.96
CA ASN A 74 0.32 3.57 11.16
C ASN A 74 1.12 3.78 9.84
N GLY A 75 1.90 4.85 9.70
CA GLY A 75 2.84 5.06 8.56
C GLY A 75 4.11 4.22 8.57
N THR A 76 4.04 2.88 8.41
CA THR A 76 5.16 1.89 8.54
C THR A 76 4.72 0.39 8.38
N PHE A 77 5.61 -0.62 8.39
CA PHE A 77 5.47 -2.02 7.86
C PHE A 77 5.99 -3.44 8.45
N PHE A 78 5.58 -4.59 7.89
CA PHE A 78 5.60 -5.98 8.45
C PHE A 78 5.37 -7.13 7.37
N PHE A 79 6.18 -8.24 7.30
CA PHE A 79 6.29 -9.23 6.17
C PHE A 79 7.09 -10.61 6.40
N THR A 80 6.67 -11.96 6.22
CA THR A 80 7.27 -13.43 6.59
C THR A 80 8.25 -14.43 5.86
N ALA A 81 9.47 -14.74 6.37
CA ALA A 81 10.50 -15.67 5.78
C ALA A 81 11.46 -16.59 6.62
N ASN A 82 11.65 -17.88 6.36
CA ASN A 82 12.31 -18.87 7.27
C ASN A 82 13.82 -18.60 7.65
N SER A 83 14.30 -17.44 8.18
CA SER A 83 15.66 -16.85 8.50
C SER A 83 17.01 -17.65 8.64
N ALA A 84 18.14 -17.21 9.23
CA ALA A 84 19.47 -17.83 9.01
C ALA A 84 20.09 -18.63 10.17
N SER A 85 19.53 -18.57 11.39
CA SER A 85 19.79 -19.41 12.59
C SER A 85 18.67 -19.45 13.68
N TYR A 86 17.44 -18.90 13.54
CA TYR A 86 16.47 -18.65 14.65
C TYR A 86 14.90 -18.96 14.53
N GLY A 87 14.21 -19.57 13.53
CA GLY A 87 12.70 -19.67 13.51
C GLY A 87 11.80 -19.99 12.21
N VAL A 88 10.54 -19.50 12.09
CA VAL A 88 9.57 -19.14 10.98
C VAL A 88 8.62 -18.08 11.62
N GLU A 89 9.01 -16.79 11.76
CA GLU A 89 8.66 -15.76 12.79
C GLU A 89 7.84 -14.46 12.53
N LEU A 90 8.40 -13.21 12.55
CA LEU A 90 7.77 -11.81 12.39
C LEU A 90 8.58 -10.42 12.29
N TRP A 91 8.96 -9.87 11.11
CA TRP A 91 9.89 -8.72 10.91
C TRP A 91 9.34 -7.53 10.01
N LYS A 92 10.00 -6.33 9.93
CA LYS A 92 9.38 -4.96 9.70
C LYS A 92 10.19 -3.72 9.10
N SER A 93 9.53 -2.55 8.76
CA SER A 93 10.08 -1.31 8.04
C SER A 93 9.28 0.05 7.70
N ASP A 94 9.87 1.23 7.28
CA ASP A 94 9.19 2.45 6.66
C ASP A 94 9.30 2.61 5.13
N GLY A 95 10.43 3.05 4.55
CA GLY A 95 10.67 3.22 3.12
C GLY A 95 11.82 4.13 2.65
N THR A 96 13.10 3.70 2.77
CA THR A 96 14.35 4.27 2.18
C THR A 96 15.55 3.31 2.09
N THR A 97 16.72 3.77 1.65
CA THR A 97 18.29 3.10 1.87
C THR A 97 18.17 2.06 3.31
N ALA A 98 17.57 2.51 4.44
CA ALA A 98 17.97 2.04 5.79
C ALA A 98 16.86 1.91 6.84
N GLY A 99 15.96 0.93 6.71
CA GLY A 99 14.70 0.87 7.47
C GLY A 99 14.41 -0.18 8.53
N THR A 100 15.16 -1.24 8.47
CA THR A 100 14.42 -2.42 8.05
C THR A 100 15.01 -3.61 8.80
N GLU A 101 14.17 -4.49 9.41
CA GLU A 101 14.54 -5.07 10.72
C GLU A 101 13.62 -6.06 11.55
N LEU A 102 14.17 -6.76 12.58
CA LEU A 102 13.55 -7.77 13.54
C LEU A 102 13.02 -7.09 14.80
N VAL A 103 12.91 -7.81 15.94
CA VAL A 103 11.63 -8.28 16.46
C VAL A 103 11.65 -9.46 17.55
N LYS A 104 12.72 -10.06 18.11
CA LYS A 104 12.82 -11.12 19.21
C LYS A 104 12.10 -12.54 19.20
N ASP A 105 12.68 -13.68 19.72
CA ASP A 105 12.66 -15.20 19.41
C ASP A 105 11.78 -16.46 19.87
N ILE A 106 10.69 -16.91 19.21
CA ILE A 106 9.71 -17.96 19.61
C ILE A 106 10.38 -19.30 19.81
N ASN A 107 10.90 -19.88 18.73
CA ASN A 107 11.10 -21.32 18.63
C ASN A 107 12.59 -21.47 18.45
N PRO A 108 13.31 -21.35 19.56
CA PRO A 108 14.51 -20.54 19.60
C PRO A 108 15.66 -21.13 18.87
N GLY A 109 16.50 -20.24 18.39
CA GLY A 109 17.48 -20.74 17.46
C GLY A 109 16.74 -21.39 16.29
N PRO A 110 17.35 -22.23 15.48
CA PRO A 110 16.95 -22.35 14.08
C PRO A 110 15.70 -23.19 13.81
N SER A 111 14.56 -22.95 14.45
CA SER A 111 13.39 -23.82 14.37
C SER A 111 12.10 -23.05 14.15
N SER A 112 11.34 -23.40 13.11
CA SER A 112 10.07 -22.77 12.76
C SER A 112 9.00 -22.68 13.86
N SER A 113 8.49 -21.49 14.18
CA SER A 113 7.19 -21.36 14.84
C SER A 113 5.99 -21.53 13.92
N GLY A 114 6.10 -21.11 12.65
CA GLY A 114 5.02 -21.31 11.69
C GLY A 114 3.79 -20.48 11.98
N VAL A 115 3.94 -19.16 12.10
CA VAL A 115 2.78 -18.28 12.32
C VAL A 115 1.72 -18.31 11.20
N LEU A 116 0.43 -18.07 11.50
CA LEU A 116 -0.64 -18.00 10.50
C LEU A 116 -1.85 -17.15 10.94
N GLY A 117 -2.19 -16.05 10.24
CA GLY A 117 -3.56 -15.50 10.23
C GLY A 117 -3.77 -13.98 10.22
N LEU A 118 -2.70 -13.21 10.30
CA LEU A 118 -2.56 -11.75 10.24
C LEU A 118 -3.67 -10.90 9.65
N THR A 119 -4.07 -9.88 10.41
CA THR A 119 -5.32 -9.12 10.17
C THR A 119 -5.36 -7.76 10.89
N ASN A 120 -5.87 -6.70 10.21
CA ASN A 120 -6.10 -5.32 10.74
C ASN A 120 -7.17 -5.28 11.84
N LEU A 121 -6.93 -4.57 12.95
CA LEU A 121 -7.93 -4.22 13.93
C LEU A 121 -7.59 -2.95 14.71
N ASN A 122 -8.25 -1.85 14.32
CA ASN A 122 -8.19 -0.53 14.99
C ASN A 122 -6.78 -0.01 15.17
N GLY A 123 -5.88 -0.39 14.27
CA GLY A 123 -4.48 -0.19 14.41
C GLY A 123 -3.90 -1.01 15.53
N SER A 124 -3.99 -2.35 15.40
CA SER A 124 -3.32 -3.43 16.13
C SER A 124 -3.68 -4.94 15.74
N LEU A 125 -2.76 -5.95 15.61
CA LEU A 125 -2.55 -7.19 14.70
C LEU A 125 -2.71 -8.78 14.96
N PHE A 126 -3.40 -9.69 14.17
CA PHE A 126 -3.62 -11.17 14.56
C PHE A 126 -3.56 -12.50 13.71
N PHE A 127 -3.12 -13.64 14.34
CA PHE A 127 -2.70 -15.06 13.93
C PHE A 127 -2.52 -16.36 14.88
N THR A 128 -1.93 -17.49 14.41
CA THR A 128 -1.43 -18.70 15.18
C THR A 128 0.07 -18.95 15.00
N ALA A 129 0.78 -19.90 15.66
CA ALA A 129 2.19 -20.40 15.52
C ALA A 129 2.50 -21.49 16.57
N PHE A 130 3.78 -21.82 16.86
CA PHE A 130 4.31 -22.80 17.82
C PHE A 130 5.56 -22.38 18.65
N ASN A 131 5.55 -22.52 20.00
CA ASN A 131 6.69 -22.52 20.95
C ASN A 131 7.09 -23.95 21.34
N PRO A 132 8.38 -24.23 21.62
CA PRO A 132 8.80 -25.45 22.31
C PRO A 132 8.10 -25.74 23.67
N ASP A 133 7.69 -24.74 24.46
CA ASP A 133 7.01 -24.99 25.76
C ASP A 133 5.51 -25.24 25.63
N ASP A 134 4.76 -24.34 25.00
CA ASP A 134 3.29 -24.32 25.13
C ASP A 134 2.54 -25.00 23.99
N GLY A 135 3.20 -25.26 22.85
CA GLY A 135 2.56 -25.83 21.66
C GLY A 135 1.59 -24.87 20.97
N ILE A 136 1.06 -25.20 19.79
CA ILE A 136 0.43 -24.20 18.91
C ILE A 136 -0.69 -23.38 19.59
N GLY A 137 -0.69 -22.06 19.37
CA GLY A 137 -1.52 -21.11 20.12
C GLY A 137 -2.26 -20.05 19.30
N PHE A 138 -2.99 -19.13 19.95
CA PHE A 138 -3.39 -17.77 19.48
C PHE A 138 -2.47 -16.78 20.26
N TRP A 139 -2.18 -15.54 19.88
CA TRP A 139 -0.86 -14.88 20.04
C TRP A 139 -1.03 -13.31 20.48
N LEU A 140 -0.11 -12.34 20.79
CA LEU A 140 -0.24 -10.84 20.69
C LEU A 140 0.96 -9.99 20.18
N SER A 141 0.88 -9.01 19.26
CA SER A 141 1.87 -8.20 18.52
C SER A 141 1.98 -6.64 18.74
N ASP A 142 2.12 -6.05 19.95
CA ASP A 142 1.85 -4.60 20.16
C ASP A 142 2.38 -3.58 19.17
N GLY A 143 3.53 -3.81 18.53
CA GLY A 143 4.57 -2.78 18.47
C GLY A 143 6.01 -3.19 18.30
N THR A 144 6.53 -3.63 19.42
CA THR A 144 7.78 -3.32 20.03
C THR A 144 7.95 -4.32 21.21
N SER A 145 9.06 -5.10 21.38
CA SER A 145 9.02 -6.45 22.04
C SER A 145 8.11 -6.76 23.18
N ALA A 146 8.04 -5.80 24.07
CA ALA A 146 7.30 -5.86 25.30
C ALA A 146 5.83 -6.10 25.07
N GLY A 147 5.38 -5.84 23.84
CA GLY A 147 4.03 -5.91 23.46
C GLY A 147 3.33 -7.20 23.60
N THR A 148 3.99 -8.31 23.92
CA THR A 148 3.75 -9.34 22.94
C THR A 148 3.90 -10.76 23.37
N VAL A 149 2.81 -11.51 23.18
CA VAL A 149 2.35 -12.41 24.22
C VAL A 149 1.01 -13.21 23.97
N MET A 150 0.85 -14.48 24.41
CA MET A 150 -0.15 -15.51 23.93
C MET A 150 -1.60 -15.38 24.36
N ILE A 151 -2.44 -15.52 23.37
CA ILE A 151 -3.83 -15.26 23.56
C ILE A 151 -4.71 -16.45 23.31
N ALA A 152 -4.17 -17.63 23.01
CA ALA A 152 -4.82 -18.88 23.36
C ALA A 152 -3.96 -20.10 23.63
N ASP A 153 -4.05 -20.66 24.85
CA ASP A 153 -3.37 -21.89 25.26
C ASP A 153 -4.11 -23.16 24.82
N GLU A 154 -5.42 -23.25 25.04
CA GLU A 154 -6.32 -24.10 24.24
C GLU A 154 -6.69 -23.41 22.93
N ALA A 155 -5.68 -22.94 22.18
CA ALA A 155 -5.93 -22.42 20.85
C ALA A 155 -6.55 -23.48 19.95
N PRO A 156 -7.43 -23.03 19.05
CA PRO A 156 -7.68 -23.79 17.86
C PRO A 156 -6.47 -23.74 16.94
N ASN A 157 -5.74 -24.85 16.85
CA ASN A 157 -4.67 -25.03 15.88
C ASN A 157 -5.19 -24.70 14.45
N GLN A 158 -4.35 -24.09 13.60
CA GLN A 158 -4.72 -23.70 12.24
C GLN A 158 -5.92 -22.73 12.15
N VAL A 159 -5.80 -21.55 12.78
CA VAL A 159 -6.70 -20.42 12.53
C VAL A 159 -6.67 -20.04 11.05
N LYS A 160 -7.86 -20.01 10.44
CA LYS A 160 -8.03 -19.78 8.99
C LYS A 160 -9.32 -19.03 8.71
N TYR A 161 -9.29 -18.27 7.60
CA TYR A 161 -10.38 -17.39 7.19
C TYR A 161 -10.63 -16.35 8.27
N VAL A 162 -9.57 -15.63 8.61
CA VAL A 162 -9.68 -14.51 9.54
C VAL A 162 -10.50 -13.41 8.89
N THR A 163 -11.06 -12.59 9.74
CA THR A 163 -12.17 -11.74 9.43
C THR A 163 -12.17 -10.74 10.55
N GLU A 164 -11.91 -9.47 10.32
CA GLU A 164 -12.47 -8.48 11.23
C GLU A 164 -13.95 -8.44 10.95
N VAL A 165 -14.75 -8.36 11.98
CA VAL A 165 -16.05 -7.78 11.80
C VAL A 165 -16.22 -6.73 12.84
N ASN A 166 -16.33 -5.50 12.35
CA ASN A 166 -16.67 -4.30 13.06
C ASN A 166 -15.62 -3.87 14.13
N GLY A 167 -14.90 -4.84 14.70
CA GLY A 167 -13.79 -4.78 15.64
C GLY A 167 -13.51 -6.13 16.33
N THR A 168 -14.03 -7.22 15.78
CA THR A 168 -14.10 -8.53 16.42
C THR A 168 -13.58 -9.52 15.39
N LEU A 169 -12.49 -10.28 15.60
CA LEU A 169 -12.04 -11.28 14.60
C LEU A 169 -12.51 -12.73 14.79
N TYR A 170 -12.69 -13.37 13.64
CA TYR A 170 -13.34 -14.67 13.50
C TYR A 170 -12.52 -15.59 12.69
N PHE A 171 -12.64 -16.88 12.98
CA PHE A 171 -11.90 -17.83 12.21
C PHE A 171 -12.44 -19.24 12.37
N SER A 172 -12.21 -20.01 11.32
CA SER A 172 -12.18 -21.46 11.43
C SER A 172 -10.99 -21.89 12.27
N GLY A 173 -11.18 -22.84 13.18
CA GLY A 173 -10.14 -23.25 14.11
C GLY A 173 -10.28 -24.70 14.59
N ASN A 174 -9.17 -25.43 14.77
CA ASN A 174 -9.15 -26.87 15.11
C ASN A 174 -8.75 -27.17 16.57
N SER A 175 -9.65 -27.77 17.35
CA SER A 175 -9.31 -28.36 18.65
C SER A 175 -9.35 -29.89 18.61
N ALA A 176 -8.57 -30.54 19.49
CA ALA A 176 -8.55 -32.00 19.63
C ALA A 176 -9.87 -32.58 20.19
N SER A 177 -10.70 -31.76 20.83
CA SER A 177 -11.97 -32.17 21.47
C SER A 177 -13.19 -32.00 20.54
N THR A 178 -13.20 -30.96 19.71
CA THR A 178 -14.33 -30.54 18.87
C THR A 178 -14.01 -30.48 17.37
N GLY A 179 -12.78 -30.82 16.97
CA GLY A 179 -12.34 -30.73 15.58
C GLY A 179 -12.28 -29.30 15.06
N THR A 180 -12.36 -29.14 13.72
CA THR A 180 -12.38 -27.80 13.09
C THR A 180 -13.79 -27.25 13.04
N GLU A 181 -13.98 -26.20 13.82
CA GLU A 181 -15.24 -25.54 14.07
C GLU A 181 -15.05 -24.02 13.97
N LEU A 182 -16.05 -23.24 14.37
CA LEU A 182 -15.98 -21.80 14.30
C LEU A 182 -15.52 -21.25 15.64
N TRP A 183 -14.56 -20.36 15.59
CA TRP A 183 -13.94 -19.68 16.72
C TRP A 183 -13.88 -18.20 16.43
N MET A 184 -13.47 -17.48 17.46
CA MET A 184 -13.33 -16.05 17.43
C MET A 184 -12.41 -15.60 18.53
N SER A 185 -11.69 -14.51 18.33
CA SER A 185 -10.82 -13.94 19.35
C SER A 185 -11.09 -12.45 19.55
N ASP A 186 -10.61 -11.80 20.62
CA ASP A 186 -10.78 -10.35 20.80
C ASP A 186 -9.46 -9.74 20.55
N GLY A 187 -8.50 -10.01 21.43
CA GLY A 187 -7.57 -8.95 21.82
C GLY A 187 -7.76 -8.59 23.27
N THR A 188 -8.73 -9.24 23.89
CA THR A 188 -8.50 -9.82 25.19
C THR A 188 -8.34 -11.35 25.11
N SER A 189 -8.28 -12.04 26.26
CA SER A 189 -7.93 -13.44 26.42
C SER A 189 -9.04 -14.17 27.19
N LEU A 190 -10.25 -13.56 27.28
CA LEU A 190 -11.40 -13.98 28.12
C LEU A 190 -12.69 -14.55 27.49
N GLY A 191 -13.18 -14.37 26.24
CA GLY A 191 -14.14 -15.33 25.59
C GLY A 191 -13.84 -15.97 24.19
N SER A 192 -13.01 -17.02 23.84
CA SER A 192 -12.47 -17.33 22.45
C SER A 192 -12.79 -18.60 21.80
N LYS A 193 -13.04 -19.54 22.65
CA LYS A 193 -14.02 -20.55 22.44
C LYS A 193 -14.71 -20.40 21.09
N LEU A 194 -14.50 -21.45 20.35
CA LEU A 194 -15.59 -22.20 19.83
C LEU A 194 -16.95 -21.52 20.01
N VAL A 195 -17.32 -20.80 18.96
CA VAL A 195 -18.63 -20.20 18.76
C VAL A 195 -19.70 -21.26 18.87
N LYS A 196 -19.51 -22.38 18.16
CA LYS A 196 -20.36 -23.57 18.22
C LYS A 196 -19.58 -24.81 17.80
N ASP A 197 -19.81 -25.91 18.49
CA ASP A 197 -19.59 -27.26 17.95
C ASP A 197 -20.75 -27.58 16.98
N ILE A 198 -20.57 -27.23 15.69
CA ILE A 198 -21.63 -27.34 14.69
C ILE A 198 -21.81 -28.81 14.25
N GLN A 199 -20.76 -29.64 14.38
CA GLN A 199 -20.85 -31.07 14.10
C GLN A 199 -20.41 -31.94 15.30
N PRO A 200 -21.26 -32.06 16.35
CA PRO A 200 -20.89 -32.70 17.61
C PRO A 200 -20.52 -34.18 17.50
N HIS A 201 -19.50 -34.56 18.24
CA HIS A 201 -18.95 -35.92 18.31
C HIS A 201 -19.97 -36.99 18.73
N ASP A 202 -20.25 -37.97 17.85
CA ASP A 202 -21.31 -38.98 18.02
C ASP A 202 -21.09 -40.01 19.16
N GLY A 203 -19.88 -40.05 19.71
CA GLY A 203 -19.46 -40.95 20.79
C GLY A 203 -18.65 -42.18 20.33
N SER A 204 -18.29 -42.26 19.04
CA SER A 204 -17.40 -43.27 18.48
C SER A 204 -16.00 -43.24 19.15
N PRO A 205 -15.39 -44.39 19.48
CA PRO A 205 -14.03 -44.41 20.05
C PRO A 205 -12.92 -44.14 19.02
N PHE A 206 -13.25 -44.05 17.72
CA PHE A 206 -12.32 -43.71 16.64
C PHE A 206 -13.10 -43.00 15.50
N PRO A 207 -13.53 -41.75 15.68
CA PRO A 207 -14.17 -40.98 14.62
C PRO A 207 -13.16 -40.70 13.49
N ARG A 208 -13.63 -40.51 12.26
CA ARG A 208 -12.79 -39.86 11.22
C ARG A 208 -12.85 -38.35 11.45
N PRO A 209 -11.83 -37.57 11.03
CA PRO A 209 -11.83 -36.11 11.23
C PRO A 209 -13.06 -35.37 10.68
N GLN A 210 -13.70 -35.94 9.65
CA GLN A 210 -14.91 -35.42 9.00
C GLN A 210 -16.23 -35.86 9.67
N ASP A 211 -16.15 -36.66 10.74
CA ASP A 211 -17.29 -37.08 11.57
C ASP A 211 -17.47 -36.15 12.79
N ILE A 212 -16.51 -35.24 13.04
CA ILE A 212 -16.40 -34.36 14.24
C ILE A 212 -15.95 -32.92 13.89
N SER A 213 -16.18 -32.46 12.66
CA SER A 213 -15.72 -31.14 12.21
C SER A 213 -16.62 -30.59 11.13
N SER A 214 -17.25 -29.46 11.40
CA SER A 214 -18.09 -28.71 10.48
C SER A 214 -17.27 -27.93 9.45
N LEU A 215 -15.96 -27.74 9.70
CA LEU A 215 -15.00 -27.03 8.84
C LEU A 215 -15.57 -25.70 8.32
N PRO A 216 -15.93 -24.74 9.19
CA PRO A 216 -16.33 -23.40 8.79
C PRO A 216 -15.27 -22.85 7.87
N ARG A 217 -15.69 -22.23 6.78
CA ARG A 217 -14.74 -21.53 5.94
C ARG A 217 -15.37 -20.32 5.35
N TYR A 218 -14.42 -19.46 5.04
CA TYR A 218 -14.57 -18.32 4.20
C TYR A 218 -15.59 -17.33 4.82
N LEU A 219 -15.11 -16.24 5.36
CA LEU A 219 -15.84 -15.29 6.17
C LEU A 219 -15.55 -13.91 5.42
N THR A 220 -16.51 -13.05 4.92
CA THR A 220 -16.40 -11.65 4.28
C THR A 220 -17.57 -10.60 4.58
N ASN A 221 -17.37 -9.31 5.03
CA ASN A 221 -18.10 -8.10 5.68
C ASN A 221 -17.74 -6.90 4.86
N VAL A 222 -18.67 -5.97 4.82
CA VAL A 222 -20.09 -6.08 5.21
C VAL A 222 -20.82 -6.36 6.63
N ASN A 223 -21.17 -5.37 7.54
CA ASN A 223 -22.39 -4.90 8.39
C ASN A 223 -23.02 -5.36 9.75
N GLY A 224 -22.45 -6.27 10.54
CA GLY A 224 -23.04 -6.80 11.79
C GLY A 224 -22.82 -8.30 12.11
N THR A 225 -21.68 -8.95 11.79
CA THR A 225 -21.62 -10.04 10.77
C THR A 225 -20.54 -11.23 10.67
N LEU A 226 -20.84 -12.56 10.83
CA LEU A 226 -20.07 -13.79 10.30
C LEU A 226 -20.69 -15.05 9.51
N PHE A 227 -21.03 -15.10 8.18
CA PHE A 227 -21.34 -16.37 7.46
C PHE A 227 -20.11 -17.13 7.03
N PHE A 228 -20.28 -18.43 7.08
CA PHE A 228 -19.31 -19.39 6.63
C PHE A 228 -20.07 -20.54 5.96
N GLY A 229 -19.37 -21.34 5.17
CA GLY A 229 -19.93 -22.62 4.73
C GLY A 229 -19.51 -23.70 5.73
N ALA A 230 -20.44 -24.47 6.30
CA ALA A 230 -20.13 -25.56 7.23
C ALA A 230 -20.95 -26.84 7.02
N TYR A 231 -20.41 -27.97 7.48
CA TYR A 231 -21.00 -29.30 7.43
C TYR A 231 -21.79 -29.64 8.70
N THR A 232 -22.78 -30.50 8.56
CA THR A 232 -23.54 -31.11 9.68
C THR A 232 -23.75 -32.61 9.53
N ASP A 233 -23.77 -33.09 8.28
CA ASP A 233 -24.12 -34.45 7.91
C ASP A 233 -23.26 -34.94 6.73
N SER A 234 -21.94 -34.79 6.87
CA SER A 234 -20.88 -35.54 6.17
C SER A 234 -20.82 -35.53 4.63
N SER A 235 -21.45 -34.58 3.92
CA SER A 235 -21.14 -34.36 2.48
C SER A 235 -21.41 -32.97 1.90
N ILE A 236 -22.38 -32.24 2.42
CA ILE A 236 -22.76 -30.92 1.88
C ILE A 236 -22.36 -29.83 2.87
N ARG A 237 -21.53 -28.91 2.37
CA ARG A 237 -21.16 -27.68 3.06
C ARG A 237 -22.34 -26.74 2.88
N ASN A 238 -23.22 -26.77 3.86
CA ASN A 238 -24.39 -25.93 3.85
C ASN A 238 -23.98 -24.49 4.10
N LEU A 239 -24.95 -23.62 3.90
CA LEU A 239 -24.81 -22.23 4.26
C LEU A 239 -25.20 -22.06 5.71
N TRP A 240 -24.26 -21.49 6.45
CA TRP A 240 -24.31 -21.28 7.90
C TRP A 240 -23.94 -19.88 8.20
N LYS A 241 -24.15 -19.50 9.45
CA LYS A 241 -23.80 -18.18 9.82
C LYS A 241 -23.40 -17.93 11.28
N SER A 242 -22.85 -16.76 11.57
CA SER A 242 -22.48 -16.36 12.93
C SER A 242 -22.63 -14.91 13.40
N ASP A 243 -23.39 -14.75 14.49
CA ASP A 243 -23.40 -13.59 15.39
C ASP A 243 -22.56 -13.78 16.70
N GLY A 244 -21.81 -14.88 16.83
CA GLY A 244 -20.82 -15.20 17.87
C GLY A 244 -21.12 -16.39 18.81
N THR A 245 -22.38 -16.83 18.85
CA THR A 245 -22.94 -17.84 19.76
C THR A 245 -23.20 -19.25 19.26
N SER A 246 -23.35 -20.14 20.24
CA SER A 246 -23.66 -21.55 20.02
C SER A 246 -25.13 -21.80 19.74
N GLU A 247 -26.09 -21.03 20.26
CA GLU A 247 -27.49 -21.35 19.97
C GLU A 247 -27.79 -20.99 18.54
N GLY A 248 -27.58 -19.73 18.21
CA GLY A 248 -27.98 -19.22 16.94
C GLY A 248 -26.97 -19.42 15.82
N THR A 249 -25.83 -20.11 16.00
CA THR A 249 -25.05 -20.56 14.83
C THR A 249 -25.85 -21.62 14.12
N VAL A 250 -26.50 -21.26 13.01
CA VAL A 250 -27.37 -22.19 12.31
C VAL A 250 -27.16 -22.24 10.82
N ARG A 251 -27.70 -23.34 10.30
CA ARG A 251 -27.95 -23.55 8.90
C ARG A 251 -29.09 -22.66 8.42
N VAL A 252 -28.80 -21.98 7.34
CA VAL A 252 -29.70 -21.10 6.59
C VAL A 252 -30.38 -21.85 5.47
N SER A 253 -29.54 -22.45 4.63
CA SER A 253 -30.01 -23.13 3.44
C SER A 253 -29.29 -24.46 3.29
N SER A 254 -29.99 -25.39 2.65
CA SER A 254 -29.40 -26.64 2.18
C SER A 254 -28.63 -26.49 0.88
N VAL A 255 -28.62 -25.29 0.29
CA VAL A 255 -27.72 -24.94 -0.81
C VAL A 255 -26.29 -25.14 -0.33
N LYS A 256 -25.52 -25.86 -1.13
CA LYS A 256 -24.10 -26.03 -0.91
C LYS A 256 -23.39 -24.71 -1.15
N SER A 257 -23.14 -23.93 -0.11
CA SER A 257 -22.43 -22.67 -0.26
C SER A 257 -20.94 -22.88 -0.21
N ARG A 258 -20.29 -22.27 -1.18
CA ARG A 258 -18.87 -22.01 -1.16
C ARG A 258 -18.72 -20.62 -1.68
N TYR A 259 -17.78 -19.88 -1.12
CA TYR A 259 -17.34 -18.66 -1.74
C TYR A 259 -18.48 -17.54 -1.88
N LEU A 260 -18.37 -16.41 -1.15
CA LEU A 260 -19.28 -15.34 -0.71
C LEU A 260 -18.47 -14.04 -0.32
N THR A 261 -17.88 -13.29 -1.23
CA THR A 261 -17.24 -11.99 -0.87
C THR A 261 -18.28 -10.89 -0.73
N ASN A 262 -18.07 -9.75 -0.01
CA ASN A 262 -18.75 -8.41 0.00
C ASN A 262 -19.42 -7.92 -1.31
N ALA A 263 -20.27 -6.86 -1.31
CA ALA A 263 -20.67 -6.09 -2.51
C ALA A 263 -21.78 -5.06 -2.27
N ASP A 264 -21.52 -3.73 -2.37
CA ASP A 264 -22.53 -2.65 -2.19
C ASP A 264 -23.92 -3.06 -2.71
N GLY A 265 -25.04 -2.71 -2.09
CA GLY A 265 -26.32 -3.29 -2.48
C GLY A 265 -26.52 -4.79 -2.17
N THR A 266 -25.61 -5.78 -2.41
CA THR A 266 -25.91 -7.25 -2.15
C THR A 266 -24.79 -8.36 -2.19
N LEU A 267 -24.93 -9.49 -1.42
CA LEU A 267 -24.12 -10.74 -1.26
C LEU A 267 -24.47 -11.91 -2.12
N LEU A 268 -23.49 -12.68 -2.53
CA LEU A 268 -23.74 -13.56 -3.63
C LEU A 268 -22.71 -14.70 -3.59
N PHE A 269 -23.00 -15.86 -4.19
CA PHE A 269 -22.17 -17.07 -3.94
C PHE A 269 -22.20 -18.18 -4.99
N GLN A 270 -21.12 -18.97 -5.06
CA GLN A 270 -21.22 -20.31 -5.65
C GLN A 270 -22.10 -21.19 -4.78
N GLY A 271 -23.33 -21.40 -5.24
CA GLY A 271 -24.28 -22.32 -4.64
C GLY A 271 -24.56 -23.54 -5.52
N ASN A 272 -25.04 -24.61 -4.91
CA ASN A 272 -25.59 -25.76 -5.62
C ASN A 272 -26.76 -26.37 -4.84
N LEU A 273 -27.92 -26.43 -5.49
CA LEU A 273 -29.04 -27.28 -5.12
C LEU A 273 -29.11 -28.45 -6.09
N TYR A 274 -28.75 -29.64 -5.59
CA TYR A 274 -28.65 -30.93 -6.31
C TYR A 274 -29.95 -31.41 -7.02
N SER A 275 -30.99 -30.58 -7.07
CA SER A 275 -32.30 -30.82 -7.67
C SER A 275 -32.59 -29.81 -8.78
N GLY A 276 -32.19 -30.15 -10.01
CA GLY A 276 -32.69 -29.51 -11.24
C GLY A 276 -31.93 -28.27 -11.73
N ILE A 277 -31.02 -27.73 -10.93
CA ILE A 277 -30.15 -26.57 -11.22
C ILE A 277 -28.69 -26.99 -11.02
N GLY A 278 -27.75 -26.41 -11.77
CA GLY A 278 -26.31 -26.68 -11.64
C GLY A 278 -25.64 -26.11 -10.38
N ILE A 279 -24.29 -26.17 -10.35
CA ILE A 279 -23.53 -25.19 -9.55
C ILE A 279 -23.59 -23.88 -10.31
N GLU A 280 -24.34 -22.97 -9.75
CA GLU A 280 -24.72 -21.71 -10.37
C GLU A 280 -24.34 -20.55 -9.48
N VAL A 281 -24.83 -19.43 -9.97
CA VAL A 281 -24.94 -18.10 -9.47
C VAL A 281 -26.14 -18.01 -8.49
N TRP A 282 -25.89 -18.02 -7.17
CA TRP A 282 -26.83 -17.86 -6.06
C TRP A 282 -26.77 -16.57 -5.21
N THR A 283 -27.90 -16.26 -4.57
CA THR A 283 -28.04 -15.15 -3.62
C THR A 283 -29.01 -15.49 -2.45
N SER A 284 -29.25 -14.61 -1.48
CA SER A 284 -30.51 -14.33 -0.69
C SER A 284 -30.39 -13.41 0.53
N ASP A 285 -31.44 -12.74 0.93
CA ASP A 285 -31.34 -11.92 2.11
C ASP A 285 -31.18 -12.69 3.42
N GLY A 286 -31.26 -14.08 3.35
CA GLY A 286 -30.99 -15.44 3.99
C GLY A 286 -31.60 -16.21 5.20
N THR A 287 -32.90 -16.48 5.24
CA THR A 287 -33.51 -17.48 6.14
C THR A 287 -33.73 -18.84 5.48
N SER A 288 -34.93 -19.42 5.44
CA SER A 288 -35.14 -20.89 5.50
C SER A 288 -35.89 -21.59 4.33
N THR A 289 -36.39 -20.87 3.33
CA THR A 289 -37.56 -21.33 2.53
C THR A 289 -37.34 -21.98 1.15
N GLY A 290 -36.26 -21.69 0.39
CA GLY A 290 -36.08 -22.23 -0.98
C GLY A 290 -34.91 -21.70 -1.84
N THR A 291 -34.44 -20.47 -1.62
CA THR A 291 -33.21 -19.85 -2.17
C THR A 291 -33.22 -19.42 -3.64
N ALA A 292 -32.42 -18.39 -4.02
CA ALA A 292 -32.45 -17.82 -5.37
C ALA A 292 -31.14 -17.96 -6.14
N VAL A 293 -31.17 -18.76 -7.21
CA VAL A 293 -30.31 -18.50 -8.36
C VAL A 293 -30.66 -17.13 -8.89
N VAL A 294 -29.65 -16.34 -9.20
CA VAL A 294 -29.82 -15.03 -9.84
C VAL A 294 -29.76 -15.12 -11.34
N LYS A 295 -28.95 -16.02 -11.87
CA LYS A 295 -29.03 -16.45 -13.25
C LYS A 295 -28.60 -17.89 -13.38
N ASP A 296 -29.49 -18.68 -13.97
CA ASP A 296 -29.19 -20.02 -14.42
C ASP A 296 -28.49 -19.87 -15.78
N ILE A 297 -27.16 -19.66 -15.73
CA ILE A 297 -26.35 -19.30 -16.90
C ILE A 297 -26.44 -20.37 -17.97
N VAL A 298 -26.54 -21.63 -17.54
CA VAL A 298 -26.76 -22.79 -18.41
C VAL A 298 -28.10 -23.46 -18.06
N PRO A 299 -29.21 -23.03 -18.67
CA PRO A 299 -30.56 -23.41 -18.25
C PRO A 299 -30.76 -24.91 -17.98
N GLY A 300 -31.01 -25.25 -16.70
CA GLY A 300 -31.30 -26.59 -16.22
C GLY A 300 -30.23 -27.17 -15.26
N PRO A 301 -30.04 -28.51 -15.22
CA PRO A 301 -29.17 -29.14 -14.23
C PRO A 301 -27.69 -29.12 -14.63
N VAL A 302 -27.34 -28.41 -15.71
CA VAL A 302 -25.96 -28.23 -16.15
C VAL A 302 -25.40 -27.04 -15.38
N SER A 303 -24.09 -27.08 -15.14
CA SER A 303 -23.44 -26.22 -14.17
C SER A 303 -22.50 -25.27 -14.87
N SER A 304 -22.72 -23.98 -14.65
CA SER A 304 -21.83 -22.93 -15.09
C SER A 304 -20.52 -22.96 -14.28
N ARG A 305 -20.58 -23.21 -12.96
CA ARG A 305 -19.42 -23.44 -12.05
C ARG A 305 -18.61 -22.22 -11.58
N PRO A 306 -19.21 -21.07 -11.19
CA PRO A 306 -18.52 -19.87 -10.68
C PRO A 306 -17.26 -20.14 -9.81
N TYR A 307 -16.05 -19.64 -10.16
CA TYR A 307 -14.75 -19.88 -9.49
C TYR A 307 -13.90 -18.62 -9.20
N TYR A 308 -12.97 -18.75 -8.28
CA TYR A 308 -12.45 -17.82 -7.26
C TYR A 308 -13.13 -16.49 -6.81
N LEU A 309 -13.92 -15.70 -7.59
CA LEU A 309 -14.66 -14.39 -7.33
C LEU A 309 -14.56 -13.57 -6.00
N THR A 310 -15.01 -12.32 -6.06
CA THR A 310 -14.52 -11.21 -5.21
C THR A 310 -15.13 -9.86 -5.65
N ASP A 311 -15.13 -8.76 -4.84
CA ASP A 311 -15.89 -7.44 -4.72
C ASP A 311 -15.30 -6.04 -5.13
N VAL A 312 -16.14 -5.11 -5.66
CA VAL A 312 -15.90 -3.82 -6.41
C VAL A 312 -16.27 -2.73 -5.21
N ASP A 313 -16.63 -1.42 -5.36
CA ASP A 313 -17.56 -0.45 -4.60
C ASP A 313 -18.96 0.05 -5.27
N GLY A 314 -20.21 -0.53 -5.06
CA GLY A 314 -21.44 -0.78 -5.98
C GLY A 314 -22.27 -2.17 -6.28
N THR A 315 -21.81 -3.15 -7.11
CA THR A 315 -22.35 -4.34 -7.98
C THR A 315 -21.88 -5.93 -7.82
N VAL A 316 -21.44 -6.86 -8.80
CA VAL A 316 -20.70 -8.29 -8.81
C VAL A 316 -20.19 -8.99 -10.14
N TYR A 317 -19.15 -9.89 -10.15
CA TYR A 317 -18.46 -10.62 -11.28
C TYR A 317 -18.21 -12.18 -10.98
N PHE A 318 -18.32 -13.29 -11.88
CA PHE A 318 -18.13 -14.80 -11.49
C PHE A 318 -17.73 -16.23 -12.22
N PHE A 319 -16.52 -16.99 -12.15
CA PHE A 319 -15.99 -18.33 -12.86
C PHE A 319 -16.90 -19.48 -13.36
N ALA A 320 -18.05 -19.13 -13.91
CA ALA A 320 -19.03 -19.88 -14.66
C ALA A 320 -18.54 -20.51 -16.00
N ASN A 321 -19.48 -20.91 -16.86
CA ASN A 321 -19.25 -21.44 -18.20
C ASN A 321 -20.61 -21.46 -18.89
N ASP A 322 -20.75 -20.94 -20.11
CA ASP A 322 -22.05 -20.93 -20.82
C ASP A 322 -22.19 -22.07 -21.86
N TYR A 323 -21.08 -22.77 -22.15
CA TYR A 323 -20.88 -23.79 -23.18
C TYR A 323 -21.09 -23.35 -24.65
N SER A 324 -21.52 -22.11 -24.92
CA SER A 324 -21.46 -21.49 -26.26
C SER A 324 -20.03 -21.05 -26.58
N SER A 325 -19.38 -20.49 -25.56
CA SER A 325 -18.11 -19.81 -25.68
C SER A 325 -17.07 -20.29 -24.65
N GLY A 326 -17.44 -21.00 -23.56
CA GLY A 326 -16.46 -21.63 -22.66
C GLY A 326 -16.65 -21.42 -21.16
N PHE A 327 -15.59 -21.64 -20.35
CA PHE A 327 -15.42 -21.01 -19.03
C PHE A 327 -14.91 -19.64 -19.33
N GLU A 328 -15.68 -18.58 -19.17
CA GLU A 328 -15.18 -17.28 -19.60
C GLU A 328 -15.55 -16.02 -18.70
N LEU A 329 -16.00 -14.76 -18.98
CA LEU A 329 -16.10 -13.54 -18.05
C LEU A 329 -17.40 -12.59 -17.94
N TRP A 330 -18.25 -12.51 -16.88
CA TRP A 330 -19.67 -11.99 -16.74
C TRP A 330 -19.59 -11.07 -15.58
N LYS A 331 -20.35 -10.00 -15.71
CA LYS A 331 -20.87 -9.29 -14.58
C LYS A 331 -22.22 -9.72 -14.13
N SER A 332 -22.59 -9.29 -12.94
CA SER A 332 -23.86 -9.38 -12.23
C SER A 332 -23.81 -8.48 -11.02
N ASN A 333 -24.50 -7.34 -10.97
CA ASN A 333 -24.65 -6.60 -9.72
C ASN A 333 -25.12 -7.59 -8.68
N GLY A 334 -26.14 -8.39 -9.04
CA GLY A 334 -27.01 -8.26 -10.22
C GLY A 334 -28.34 -8.93 -10.10
N THR A 335 -29.43 -8.22 -10.36
CA THR A 335 -30.57 -8.96 -10.89
C THR A 335 -30.08 -9.72 -12.13
N GLU A 336 -30.77 -10.78 -12.53
CA GLU A 336 -30.53 -11.53 -13.77
C GLU A 336 -30.16 -10.66 -15.01
N ALA A 337 -30.63 -9.40 -15.04
CA ALA A 337 -30.34 -8.38 -16.06
C ALA A 337 -28.95 -7.73 -15.96
N GLY A 338 -28.43 -7.57 -14.75
CA GLY A 338 -27.03 -7.24 -14.48
C GLY A 338 -26.12 -8.41 -14.79
N THR A 339 -26.60 -9.65 -14.60
CA THR A 339 -25.81 -10.86 -14.87
C THR A 339 -25.52 -11.03 -16.38
N VAL A 340 -24.55 -10.32 -16.96
CA VAL A 340 -24.26 -10.30 -18.41
C VAL A 340 -22.80 -10.58 -18.77
N MET A 341 -22.68 -11.14 -19.96
CA MET A 341 -21.49 -11.32 -20.78
C MET A 341 -21.07 -9.99 -21.42
N VAL A 342 -19.79 -9.79 -21.77
CA VAL A 342 -19.37 -8.57 -22.48
C VAL A 342 -18.28 -8.79 -23.51
N LYS A 343 -17.37 -9.77 -23.44
CA LYS A 343 -16.59 -10.10 -24.65
C LYS A 343 -16.53 -11.58 -24.88
N ASP A 344 -16.24 -11.95 -26.12
CA ASP A 344 -15.80 -13.28 -26.53
C ASP A 344 -14.31 -13.21 -26.79
N ILE A 345 -13.58 -13.24 -25.69
CA ILE A 345 -12.14 -13.05 -25.64
C ILE A 345 -11.51 -14.24 -26.37
N ASN A 346 -12.03 -15.48 -26.24
CA ASN A 346 -11.75 -16.51 -27.24
C ASN A 346 -12.99 -16.64 -28.06
N PRO A 347 -12.89 -16.32 -29.35
CA PRO A 347 -13.95 -16.61 -30.28
C PRO A 347 -14.38 -18.11 -30.28
N GLY A 348 -15.50 -18.40 -29.61
CA GLY A 348 -16.16 -19.70 -29.57
C GLY A 348 -15.75 -20.61 -28.40
N ALA A 349 -16.37 -21.81 -28.32
CA ALA A 349 -16.43 -22.73 -27.18
C ALA A 349 -15.11 -23.32 -26.59
N ASN A 350 -14.03 -22.56 -26.58
CA ASN A 350 -12.81 -22.90 -25.85
C ASN A 350 -13.07 -22.64 -24.34
N ASN A 351 -12.10 -22.65 -23.41
CA ASN A 351 -12.36 -22.31 -21.99
C ASN A 351 -11.29 -21.37 -21.41
N SER A 352 -11.55 -20.10 -21.14
CA SER A 352 -10.74 -19.13 -20.36
C SER A 352 -10.62 -19.35 -18.86
N LEU A 353 -10.50 -20.61 -18.55
CA LEU A 353 -9.82 -21.07 -17.37
C LEU A 353 -9.06 -22.32 -17.81
N LEU A 354 -7.75 -22.39 -17.57
CA LEU A 354 -6.97 -23.62 -17.44
C LEU A 354 -7.69 -24.41 -16.33
N PRO A 355 -8.59 -25.35 -16.67
CA PRO A 355 -9.48 -25.92 -15.68
C PRO A 355 -8.72 -27.10 -15.12
N THR A 356 -7.99 -26.88 -14.02
CA THR A 356 -7.18 -27.94 -13.40
C THR A 356 -8.08 -29.08 -12.93
N TYR A 357 -8.10 -30.16 -13.72
CA TYR A 357 -8.58 -31.51 -13.45
C TYR A 357 -9.76 -31.65 -12.46
N PHE A 358 -10.96 -31.85 -13.02
CA PHE A 358 -12.21 -32.06 -12.27
C PHE A 358 -12.26 -33.39 -11.50
N ASP A 359 -11.63 -33.46 -10.33
CA ASP A 359 -11.90 -34.51 -9.34
C ASP A 359 -12.96 -34.06 -8.31
N ASN A 360 -13.87 -34.99 -7.98
CA ASN A 360 -14.95 -34.82 -7.01
C ASN A 360 -14.48 -34.67 -5.55
N ASN A 361 -13.21 -34.32 -5.31
CA ASN A 361 -12.58 -34.28 -4.00
C ASN A 361 -12.28 -32.82 -3.58
N PRO A 362 -13.05 -32.21 -2.67
CA PRO A 362 -13.01 -30.77 -2.40
C PRO A 362 -11.78 -30.27 -1.61
N PHE A 363 -10.78 -31.13 -1.41
CA PHE A 363 -9.60 -30.84 -0.59
C PHE A 363 -8.25 -31.06 -1.32
N ARG A 364 -8.22 -31.14 -2.66
CA ARG A 364 -6.96 -31.41 -3.39
C ARG A 364 -6.59 -30.52 -4.59
N SER A 365 -7.24 -29.39 -4.82
CA SER A 365 -6.79 -28.42 -5.85
C SER A 365 -7.01 -26.93 -5.56
N VAL A 366 -7.33 -26.52 -4.31
CA VAL A 366 -7.30 -25.10 -3.91
C VAL A 366 -5.85 -24.58 -3.70
N LEU A 367 -4.86 -25.47 -3.70
CA LEU A 367 -3.44 -25.18 -3.45
C LEU A 367 -2.55 -25.34 -4.70
N LEU A 368 -3.13 -25.57 -5.88
CA LEU A 368 -2.37 -25.80 -7.12
C LEU A 368 -3.04 -25.22 -8.38
N ASN A 369 -3.81 -24.12 -8.26
CA ASN A 369 -3.89 -23.21 -9.39
C ASN A 369 -3.20 -21.89 -8.99
N PRO A 370 -1.92 -21.71 -9.30
CA PRO A 370 -1.21 -20.45 -9.08
C PRO A 370 -1.68 -19.40 -10.07
N TYR A 371 -2.08 -19.83 -11.27
CA TYR A 371 -2.83 -19.04 -12.24
C TYR A 371 -4.21 -18.58 -11.69
N THR A 372 -4.46 -18.67 -10.37
CA THR A 372 -5.68 -18.69 -9.50
C THR A 372 -5.82 -17.74 -8.29
N LEU A 373 -6.38 -16.54 -8.46
CA LEU A 373 -5.97 -15.40 -7.66
C LEU A 373 -7.18 -14.66 -6.86
N LEU A 374 -7.59 -13.35 -6.60
CA LEU A 374 -8.40 -12.21 -7.28
C LEU A 374 -8.05 -10.65 -6.90
N GLU A 375 -7.90 -9.51 -7.73
CA GLU A 375 -7.46 -8.01 -7.42
C GLU A 375 -7.86 -6.65 -8.12
N ASN A 376 -8.27 -5.59 -7.32
CA ASN A 376 -8.63 -4.13 -7.54
C ASN A 376 -7.87 -3.15 -6.66
N VAL A 377 -7.89 -1.89 -7.01
CA VAL A 377 -7.07 -0.73 -6.77
C VAL A 377 -7.76 0.38 -7.56
N ASN A 378 -7.61 1.66 -7.42
CA ASN A 378 -8.10 2.69 -8.36
C ASN A 378 -8.47 2.56 -9.90
N GLY A 379 -9.08 1.51 -10.42
CA GLY A 379 -10.46 1.76 -10.79
C GLY A 379 -11.55 0.74 -11.51
N THR A 380 -10.46 -0.02 -11.98
CA THR A 380 -10.11 -0.97 -13.10
C THR A 380 -10.03 -2.40 -12.56
N LEU A 381 -9.51 -3.43 -13.22
CA LEU A 381 -8.86 -4.62 -12.61
C LEU A 381 -8.51 -5.73 -13.61
N PHE A 382 -7.94 -6.89 -13.15
CA PHE A 382 -6.79 -7.60 -13.86
C PHE A 382 -7.28 -9.17 -13.89
N PHE A 383 -6.84 -10.14 -14.74
CA PHE A 383 -7.53 -11.35 -15.22
C PHE A 383 -6.76 -12.32 -16.16
N ALA A 384 -7.34 -13.24 -17.01
CA ALA A 384 -6.70 -13.99 -18.16
C ALA A 384 -7.33 -15.20 -18.98
N ALA A 385 -6.73 -15.53 -20.17
CA ALA A 385 -6.80 -16.76 -21.03
C ALA A 385 -5.71 -17.15 -22.14
N ASN A 386 -5.83 -17.99 -23.18
CA ASN A 386 -4.75 -17.99 -24.25
C ASN A 386 -5.23 -18.07 -25.70
N ASP A 387 -5.24 -16.96 -26.50
CA ASP A 387 -6.22 -16.68 -27.61
C ASP A 387 -6.28 -17.70 -28.72
N GLY A 388 -5.48 -18.71 -28.58
CA GLY A 388 -4.83 -19.45 -29.59
C GLY A 388 -3.46 -18.85 -29.84
N SER A 389 -3.13 -17.61 -29.40
CA SER A 389 -1.99 -16.88 -29.95
C SER A 389 -0.93 -16.51 -28.93
N HIS A 390 -1.23 -15.77 -27.87
CA HIS A 390 -0.19 -15.19 -27.00
C HIS A 390 0.35 -16.17 -25.99
N GLY A 391 -0.15 -17.41 -26.00
CA GLY A 391 -0.26 -18.04 -24.72
C GLY A 391 -1.06 -17.05 -23.94
N TYR A 392 -0.56 -16.75 -22.80
CA TYR A 392 -1.47 -16.49 -21.77
C TYR A 392 -1.03 -15.09 -21.21
N GLU A 393 -0.68 -14.04 -21.99
CA GLU A 393 -0.02 -12.77 -21.51
C GLU A 393 -0.82 -11.70 -20.66
N LEU A 394 -0.94 -10.34 -20.90
CA LEU A 394 -1.66 -9.18 -20.13
C LEU A 394 -3.01 -8.54 -20.66
N TRP A 395 -4.12 -8.22 -19.92
CA TRP A 395 -5.43 -7.59 -20.39
C TRP A 395 -5.77 -6.11 -19.96
N ARG A 396 -6.02 -5.18 -20.92
CA ARG A 396 -6.22 -3.68 -20.81
C ARG A 396 -7.57 -3.11 -21.16
N THR A 397 -8.10 -2.19 -20.31
CA THR A 397 -9.26 -2.53 -19.48
C THR A 397 -10.23 -1.40 -18.98
N ASP A 398 -11.38 -1.10 -19.65
CA ASP A 398 -12.34 0.00 -19.26
C ASP A 398 -13.59 -0.34 -18.49
N GLY A 399 -14.29 -1.38 -18.92
CA GLY A 399 -15.69 -1.51 -18.58
C GLY A 399 -16.58 -1.99 -19.73
N THR A 400 -16.11 -1.86 -20.94
CA THR A 400 -16.84 -2.30 -22.09
C THR A 400 -15.96 -3.27 -22.84
N GLU A 401 -16.56 -4.09 -23.70
CA GLU A 401 -15.85 -4.90 -24.70
C GLU A 401 -14.83 -4.12 -25.54
N GLN A 402 -15.00 -2.79 -25.66
CA GLN A 402 -14.00 -1.92 -26.27
C GLN A 402 -12.89 -1.62 -25.29
N GLY A 403 -13.26 -1.43 -24.03
CA GLY A 403 -12.40 -1.38 -22.88
C GLY A 403 -11.33 -2.45 -22.84
N THR A 404 -11.26 -3.40 -23.77
CA THR A 404 -10.75 -4.74 -23.56
C THR A 404 -9.68 -5.17 -24.57
N THR A 405 -8.38 -5.33 -24.17
CA THR A 405 -7.18 -5.35 -25.08
C THR A 405 -5.82 -5.84 -24.53
N LEU A 406 -5.08 -6.77 -25.17
CA LEU A 406 -3.79 -7.25 -24.60
C LEU A 406 -2.81 -6.11 -24.36
N VAL A 407 -1.99 -6.32 -23.36
CA VAL A 407 -1.36 -5.24 -22.64
C VAL A 407 0.11 -5.10 -22.94
N LYS A 408 0.77 -6.24 -22.96
CA LYS A 408 2.07 -6.51 -23.55
C LYS A 408 2.27 -8.02 -23.43
N ASP A 409 2.35 -8.70 -24.56
CA ASP A 409 2.84 -10.08 -24.54
C ASP A 409 4.18 -10.08 -23.81
N ILE A 410 4.40 -10.92 -22.81
CA ILE A 410 5.62 -10.81 -22.04
C ILE A 410 6.59 -11.87 -22.54
N LYS A 411 6.46 -13.18 -22.28
CA LYS A 411 7.41 -14.15 -22.88
C LYS A 411 6.82 -14.47 -24.23
N SER A 412 7.56 -14.07 -25.25
CA SER A 412 7.00 -13.93 -26.58
C SER A 412 6.58 -15.27 -27.15
N GLY A 413 5.28 -15.49 -27.33
CA GLY A 413 4.82 -16.73 -27.96
C GLY A 413 3.55 -17.33 -27.36
N SER A 414 3.66 -18.55 -26.80
CA SER A 414 2.50 -19.35 -26.37
C SER A 414 2.71 -20.51 -25.32
N GLU A 415 3.66 -20.44 -24.36
CA GLU A 415 3.98 -21.45 -23.29
C GLU A 415 3.10 -21.47 -21.99
N SER A 416 3.58 -21.05 -20.79
CA SER A 416 2.81 -20.96 -19.51
C SER A 416 3.38 -20.02 -18.39
N THR A 417 2.89 -18.78 -18.20
CA THR A 417 3.11 -17.91 -17.01
C THR A 417 1.93 -18.11 -16.10
N LYS A 418 2.09 -18.80 -14.97
CA LYS A 418 1.20 -18.53 -13.85
C LYS A 418 1.39 -17.11 -13.34
N ILE A 419 0.54 -16.57 -12.47
CA ILE A 419 0.90 -15.41 -11.65
C ILE A 419 0.92 -15.78 -10.16
N LEU A 420 1.57 -15.05 -9.25
CA LEU A 420 1.53 -15.34 -7.82
C LEU A 420 1.48 -14.06 -7.00
N SER A 421 0.39 -14.01 -6.20
CA SER A 421 -0.53 -12.92 -5.80
C SER A 421 0.03 -11.57 -5.40
N LEU A 422 -0.80 -10.59 -5.04
CA LEU A 422 -0.60 -9.23 -5.52
C LEU A 422 -1.30 -8.17 -4.69
N THR A 423 -1.02 -6.88 -4.97
CA THR A 423 -1.85 -5.66 -4.82
C THR A 423 -1.01 -4.47 -5.27
N ASN A 424 -1.06 -3.38 -4.53
CA ASN A 424 -1.37 -2.09 -5.03
C ASN A 424 -1.29 -1.00 -3.97
N VAL A 425 -0.54 0.07 -4.18
CA VAL A 425 -0.16 0.92 -3.06
C VAL A 425 0.28 2.35 -3.52
N ASN A 426 -0.66 3.29 -3.59
CA ASN A 426 -0.64 4.73 -3.98
C ASN A 426 -0.28 5.17 -5.42
N GLY A 427 -0.87 4.52 -6.41
CA GLY A 427 -0.76 4.81 -7.82
C GLY A 427 0.17 3.81 -8.51
N THR A 428 0.43 2.62 -7.89
CA THR A 428 1.34 1.44 -8.16
C THR A 428 0.78 0.02 -7.86
N ALA A 429 1.19 -1.10 -8.52
CA ALA A 429 0.93 -2.56 -8.28
C ALA A 429 2.23 -3.26 -8.37
N PHE A 430 2.34 -4.46 -7.82
CA PHE A 430 3.55 -5.23 -7.96
C PHE A 430 3.49 -6.86 -8.16
N PHE A 431 4.40 -7.66 -8.89
CA PHE A 431 4.50 -9.19 -9.12
C PHE A 431 5.83 -10.07 -9.48
N SER A 432 5.79 -11.26 -10.18
CA SER A 432 6.55 -12.54 -9.82
C SER A 432 7.12 -13.68 -10.87
N ALA A 433 7.45 -13.57 -12.20
CA ALA A 433 7.70 -14.63 -13.31
C ALA A 433 9.02 -15.15 -14.01
N ASN A 434 9.02 -15.69 -15.32
CA ASN A 434 10.01 -16.34 -16.30
C ASN A 434 10.22 -15.94 -17.83
N SER A 435 10.85 -14.85 -18.29
CA SER A 435 11.11 -14.55 -19.76
C SER A 435 11.81 -15.67 -20.48
N GLY A 436 12.41 -16.55 -19.69
CA GLY A 436 13.38 -17.50 -20.13
C GLY A 436 14.73 -16.86 -20.37
N THR A 437 14.88 -15.54 -20.26
CA THR A 437 16.17 -14.81 -20.25
C THR A 437 16.69 -14.55 -18.85
N SER A 438 15.86 -14.77 -17.86
CA SER A 438 16.19 -14.43 -16.51
C SER A 438 15.75 -15.67 -15.65
N GLY A 439 16.09 -15.79 -14.36
CA GLY A 439 15.72 -16.65 -13.22
C GLY A 439 14.77 -16.08 -12.13
N TYR A 440 13.57 -16.62 -11.81
CA TYR A 440 12.40 -15.78 -11.43
C TYR A 440 12.83 -14.59 -10.53
N GLU A 441 12.54 -13.32 -10.92
CA GLU A 441 12.94 -11.93 -10.49
C GLU A 441 11.88 -11.12 -9.69
N LEU A 442 11.91 -9.82 -9.50
CA LEU A 442 10.68 -9.02 -9.35
C LEU A 442 10.17 -8.48 -10.69
N TRP A 443 8.93 -8.06 -10.94
CA TRP A 443 8.73 -7.01 -11.97
C TRP A 443 7.55 -6.01 -11.61
N LYS A 444 7.61 -4.62 -11.80
CA LYS A 444 6.71 -3.43 -11.48
C LYS A 444 5.54 -2.93 -12.47
N THR A 445 4.71 -1.83 -12.30
CA THR A 445 3.65 -1.37 -13.32
C THR A 445 2.98 0.05 -13.55
N ASP A 446 2.43 0.40 -14.76
CA ASP A 446 1.81 1.75 -15.09
C ASP A 446 0.78 2.06 -16.27
N GLY A 447 -0.02 1.21 -16.92
CA GLY A 447 -1.15 1.77 -17.76
C GLY A 447 -1.16 1.94 -19.32
N THR A 448 -0.38 2.76 -20.07
CA THR A 448 -0.47 2.82 -21.59
C THR A 448 0.75 2.32 -22.41
N SER A 449 0.62 1.24 -23.18
CA SER A 449 1.62 0.64 -24.11
C SER A 449 3.06 0.31 -23.65
N ALA A 450 3.49 0.59 -22.41
CA ALA A 450 4.85 1.09 -22.19
C ALA A 450 5.60 0.67 -20.95
N GLY A 451 4.94 0.24 -19.92
CA GLY A 451 5.51 0.54 -18.63
C GLY A 451 6.76 -0.24 -18.32
N THR A 452 7.08 -1.34 -18.99
CA THR A 452 7.49 -2.64 -18.39
C THR A 452 8.97 -2.88 -18.01
N ILE A 453 9.49 -2.46 -16.84
CA ILE A 453 10.94 -2.20 -16.60
C ILE A 453 11.75 -2.86 -15.46
N LEU A 454 12.81 -3.64 -15.71
CA LEU A 454 13.69 -4.35 -14.71
C LEU A 454 14.44 -3.46 -13.70
N VAL A 455 13.74 -2.76 -12.79
CA VAL A 455 14.10 -2.35 -11.41
C VAL A 455 15.55 -2.70 -11.07
N LYS A 456 15.74 -3.90 -10.52
CA LYS A 456 16.98 -4.62 -10.51
C LYS A 456 16.66 -6.12 -10.57
N ASP A 457 17.58 -6.90 -11.13
CA ASP A 457 17.77 -8.29 -10.76
C ASP A 457 18.26 -8.22 -9.33
N ILE A 458 17.47 -8.68 -8.37
CA ILE A 458 17.90 -8.82 -6.94
C ILE A 458 19.26 -9.50 -6.85
N ASP A 459 19.47 -10.30 -7.88
CA ASP A 459 19.93 -11.61 -7.73
C ASP A 459 20.10 -12.12 -9.15
N PRO A 460 21.32 -12.19 -9.69
CA PRO A 460 21.39 -12.18 -11.15
C PRO A 460 21.28 -13.57 -11.82
N GLY A 461 20.28 -13.83 -12.68
CA GLY A 461 20.53 -14.45 -13.99
C GLY A 461 19.59 -15.52 -14.59
N VAL A 462 19.36 -16.67 -13.92
CA VAL A 462 18.48 -17.83 -14.36
C VAL A 462 18.10 -18.76 -13.19
N LEU A 463 18.31 -18.35 -11.96
CA LEU A 463 17.91 -19.09 -10.75
C LEU A 463 16.67 -18.40 -10.19
N SER A 464 15.79 -18.95 -9.35
CA SER A 464 14.72 -18.09 -8.80
C SER A 464 15.02 -17.61 -7.44
N SER A 465 14.47 -16.43 -7.25
CA SER A 465 13.97 -16.06 -5.98
C SER A 465 12.47 -16.36 -5.76
N ASP A 466 12.16 -17.68 -5.62
CA ASP A 466 10.96 -18.58 -5.65
C ASP A 466 9.39 -18.36 -5.39
N PRO A 467 8.70 -17.40 -4.67
CA PRO A 467 7.32 -17.67 -4.20
C PRO A 467 6.53 -16.91 -3.07
N ASP A 468 6.71 -15.65 -2.58
CA ASP A 468 5.96 -15.20 -1.35
C ASP A 468 5.58 -13.71 -0.95
N ASN A 469 4.27 -13.34 -0.99
CA ASN A 469 3.35 -12.65 0.00
C ASN A 469 2.83 -11.17 0.23
N PHE A 470 3.49 -10.04 -0.09
CA PHE A 470 2.99 -8.65 -0.26
C PHE A 470 2.06 -8.02 0.85
N PHE A 471 2.37 -6.88 1.51
CA PHE A 471 1.40 -6.06 2.31
C PHE A 471 1.52 -4.56 2.02
N ASN A 472 1.25 -3.62 2.94
CA ASN A 472 0.97 -2.21 2.84
C ASN A 472 1.07 -1.27 4.13
N SER A 473 0.85 0.10 4.23
CA SER A 473 0.76 1.05 5.42
C SER A 473 1.46 2.47 5.47
N ASN A 474 1.01 3.47 4.71
CA ASN A 474 1.32 4.91 4.80
C ASN A 474 2.76 5.52 4.43
N GLY A 475 3.04 5.76 3.09
CA GLY A 475 4.28 6.01 2.22
C GLY A 475 5.12 5.02 1.25
N THR A 476 4.96 3.66 0.94
CA THR A 476 6.02 2.61 0.61
C THR A 476 5.73 1.03 0.47
N LEU A 477 6.77 0.09 0.52
CA LEU A 477 6.80 -1.43 0.38
C LEU A 477 7.67 -2.30 1.26
N PHE A 478 7.08 -3.40 1.80
CA PHE A 478 7.80 -4.60 2.19
C PHE A 478 7.09 -5.98 1.85
N PHE A 479 7.84 -7.08 1.64
CA PHE A 479 7.68 -8.15 0.59
C PHE A 479 8.42 -9.54 0.90
N THR A 480 8.25 -10.90 0.57
CA THR A 480 9.19 -12.23 1.15
C THR A 480 10.30 -12.87 -0.09
N ALA A 481 11.68 -12.65 -0.07
CA ALA A 481 13.04 -13.36 -0.35
C ALA A 481 13.56 -14.77 -0.01
N ASN A 482 14.91 -14.72 0.16
CA ASN A 482 16.15 -15.52 0.16
C ASN A 482 17.23 -14.51 -0.18
N SER A 483 18.50 -14.72 0.14
CA SER A 483 19.57 -14.03 -0.60
C SER A 483 20.66 -15.01 -0.99
N PHE A 484 21.49 -14.70 -1.99
CA PHE A 484 22.82 -15.32 -2.07
C PHE A 484 23.73 -14.75 -1.00
N THR A 485 23.23 -13.77 -0.27
CA THR A 485 23.58 -13.38 1.08
C THR A 485 22.50 -13.94 2.06
N ALA A 486 22.57 -13.74 3.37
CA ALA A 486 22.39 -14.72 4.46
C ALA A 486 21.61 -16.00 4.22
N GLY A 487 20.32 -15.92 4.11
CA GLY A 487 19.61 -16.82 4.97
C GLY A 487 18.16 -16.70 4.72
N VAL A 488 17.44 -17.47 5.50
CA VAL A 488 16.02 -17.60 5.41
C VAL A 488 15.22 -16.19 5.46
N GLU A 489 15.73 -14.89 5.55
CA GLU A 489 15.21 -13.58 6.21
C GLU A 489 14.25 -12.40 5.55
N LEU A 490 14.42 -11.03 5.73
CA LEU A 490 13.68 -9.69 5.42
C LEU A 490 14.32 -8.33 4.68
N TRP A 491 13.84 -7.50 3.67
CA TRP A 491 14.35 -6.25 2.91
C TRP A 491 13.46 -4.90 2.98
N ARG A 492 13.55 -3.85 2.09
CA ARG A 492 12.84 -2.48 2.03
C ARG A 492 13.02 -1.63 0.76
N SER A 493 12.23 -0.59 0.38
CA SER A 493 12.69 0.54 -0.52
C SER A 493 12.23 2.00 -0.21
N ASP A 494 12.87 3.11 -0.68
CA ASP A 494 12.25 4.47 -0.92
C ASP A 494 11.69 4.64 -2.35
N GLY A 495 11.46 3.54 -3.05
CA GLY A 495 11.22 3.58 -4.49
C GLY A 495 12.53 3.66 -5.25
N THR A 496 13.28 4.78 -5.14
CA THR A 496 14.35 5.32 -6.03
C THR A 496 15.30 4.32 -6.69
N SER A 497 16.12 4.74 -7.67
CA SER A 497 17.18 3.97 -8.37
C SER A 497 18.16 3.12 -7.50
N ALA A 498 18.00 3.16 -6.18
CA ALA A 498 18.73 2.48 -5.12
C ALA A 498 17.90 2.27 -3.83
N GLY A 499 16.71 2.85 -3.68
CA GLY A 499 15.85 2.87 -2.47
C GLY A 499 15.70 1.59 -1.68
N THR A 500 15.76 0.48 -2.36
CA THR A 500 15.95 -0.85 -1.85
C THR A 500 17.52 -0.95 -1.88
N PHE A 501 18.23 -0.39 -0.83
CA PHE A 501 19.73 -0.36 -0.55
C PHE A 501 20.48 -1.13 0.63
N LEU A 502 20.13 -1.14 1.96
CA LEU A 502 20.61 -2.14 3.00
C LEU A 502 19.71 -2.43 4.26
N LEU A 503 19.46 -3.70 4.66
CA LEU A 503 18.63 -4.10 5.85
C LEU A 503 19.42 -4.54 7.13
N LYS A 504 18.68 -4.97 8.17
CA LYS A 504 19.13 -5.80 9.29
C LYS A 504 19.01 -7.30 8.96
N ASP A 505 20.12 -7.92 8.62
CA ASP A 505 20.22 -9.37 8.80
C ASP A 505 20.15 -9.62 10.29
N ILE A 506 18.94 -9.86 10.78
CA ILE A 506 18.82 -9.96 12.23
C ILE A 506 19.42 -11.26 12.68
N LEU A 507 19.40 -12.22 11.79
CA LEU A 507 19.82 -13.51 12.11
C LEU A 507 20.96 -13.94 11.20
N GLU A 508 21.97 -13.10 11.31
CA GLU A 508 23.39 -13.36 11.15
C GLU A 508 23.78 -14.82 10.78
N GLY A 509 23.64 -15.22 9.51
CA GLY A 509 24.05 -16.56 9.07
C GLY A 509 23.82 -16.91 7.61
N ASP A 510 23.85 -18.22 7.28
CA ASP A 510 24.01 -18.71 5.90
C ASP A 510 22.92 -19.73 5.46
N THR A 511 21.96 -20.17 6.31
CA THR A 511 21.11 -21.35 5.98
C THR A 511 19.74 -21.60 6.66
N LEU A 512 19.37 -20.98 7.78
CA LEU A 512 18.42 -21.65 8.70
C LEU A 512 16.96 -21.22 8.71
N TYR A 513 16.46 -20.59 9.77
CA TYR A 513 15.05 -20.55 10.19
C TYR A 513 14.78 -19.13 10.78
N SER A 514 13.62 -18.44 10.63
CA SER A 514 13.08 -17.23 11.37
C SER A 514 11.92 -16.34 10.78
N SER A 515 11.13 -16.78 9.80
CA SER A 515 9.90 -16.20 9.16
C SER A 515 9.16 -14.97 9.59
N PRO A 516 9.68 -13.77 9.41
CA PRO A 516 8.92 -12.53 9.52
C PRO A 516 7.32 -12.35 9.43
N ARG A 517 6.41 -13.12 10.09
CA ARG A 517 4.94 -13.29 9.93
C ARG A 517 3.82 -12.25 10.07
N ASP A 518 3.40 -11.72 11.22
CA ASP A 518 2.14 -10.90 11.39
C ASP A 518 2.13 -9.35 11.28
N LEU A 519 1.22 -8.76 10.52
CA LEU A 519 1.51 -7.46 9.94
C LEU A 519 0.37 -6.44 10.20
N GLN A 520 0.67 -5.29 10.88
CA GLN A 520 -0.09 -4.03 11.11
C GLN A 520 0.62 -3.06 12.09
N ASN A 521 0.12 -1.81 12.13
CA ASN A 521 0.43 -0.73 13.05
C ASN A 521 -0.79 0.23 13.23
N ILE A 522 -0.63 1.47 13.72
CA ILE A 522 -1.51 2.15 14.73
C ILE A 522 -1.91 3.68 14.58
N LYS A 523 -1.63 4.42 13.48
CA LYS A 523 -1.48 5.91 13.26
C LYS A 523 -0.12 6.64 13.67
N GLY A 524 1.01 6.40 12.94
CA GLY A 524 2.46 6.72 13.22
C GLY A 524 3.40 5.67 13.94
N THR A 525 4.50 5.15 13.32
CA THR A 525 5.49 4.09 13.82
C THR A 525 5.03 2.58 13.64
N LEU A 526 5.74 1.48 13.96
CA LEU A 526 5.52 0.12 13.37
C LEU A 526 5.52 -1.11 14.28
N TYR A 527 4.35 -1.75 14.36
CA TYR A 527 3.94 -2.35 15.59
C TYR A 527 3.63 -3.87 15.59
N PHE A 528 4.64 -4.80 15.66
CA PHE A 528 4.44 -6.27 15.36
C PHE A 528 5.19 -7.54 16.07
N THR A 529 6.08 -8.55 15.62
CA THR A 529 6.74 -9.80 16.41
C THR A 529 7.92 -10.88 15.92
N ALA A 530 9.24 -11.11 16.26
CA ALA A 530 10.13 -12.27 15.68
C ALA A 530 11.56 -12.72 16.10
N ASP A 531 12.12 -13.88 15.70
CA ASP A 531 13.37 -14.39 16.29
C ASP A 531 14.80 -13.78 16.08
N ASP A 532 15.46 -13.44 17.22
CA ASP A 532 16.89 -13.15 17.50
C ASP A 532 17.61 -14.26 18.34
N GLY A 533 17.11 -15.50 18.32
CA GLY A 533 17.88 -16.70 18.72
C GLY A 533 17.94 -17.03 20.19
N SER A 534 17.31 -16.19 20.99
CA SER A 534 17.72 -15.93 22.35
C SER A 534 16.57 -15.70 23.35
N HIS A 535 15.30 -15.65 22.93
CA HIS A 535 14.33 -14.82 23.65
C HIS A 535 12.88 -15.25 23.83
N GLY A 536 12.34 -16.25 23.16
CA GLY A 536 10.90 -16.29 22.98
C GLY A 536 10.47 -15.18 22.03
N ARG A 537 9.33 -15.30 21.37
CA ARG A 537 8.81 -14.25 20.49
C ARG A 537 7.46 -13.87 21.02
N GLU A 538 7.28 -12.67 21.54
CA GLU A 538 8.17 -11.48 21.60
C GLU A 538 8.32 -10.64 20.31
N LEU A 539 8.82 -9.39 20.39
CA LEU A 539 8.60 -8.35 19.34
C LEU A 539 9.72 -7.23 19.14
N TRP A 540 9.79 -6.24 18.23
CA TRP A 540 10.67 -5.02 18.22
C TRP A 540 9.97 -3.99 17.23
N ALA A 541 9.84 -2.64 17.46
CA ALA A 541 9.09 -1.68 16.56
C ALA A 541 10.00 -0.83 15.72
N SER A 542 9.50 -0.34 14.59
CA SER A 542 10.18 0.58 13.66
C SER A 542 9.49 1.94 13.73
N ASP A 543 10.25 3.02 13.76
CA ASP A 543 9.90 4.23 12.98
C ASP A 543 9.92 3.92 11.48
N GLY A 544 10.68 2.88 11.16
CA GLY A 544 10.81 2.26 9.89
C GLY A 544 12.21 2.33 9.36
N SER A 545 13.20 2.79 10.16
CA SER A 545 14.67 2.89 10.00
C SER A 545 15.42 1.65 10.57
N THR A 546 16.53 1.12 10.00
CA THR A 546 17.28 -0.13 10.42
C THR A 546 17.85 -0.04 11.86
N ASN A 547 17.80 1.17 12.39
CA ASN A 547 18.19 1.55 13.74
C ASN A 547 16.98 1.66 14.68
N GLY A 548 15.78 1.90 14.14
CA GLY A 548 14.51 1.89 14.83
C GLY A 548 14.26 0.57 15.55
N THR A 549 14.84 -0.52 15.06
CA THR A 549 14.69 -1.84 15.66
C THR A 549 15.05 -1.85 17.11
N ARG A 550 14.11 -2.31 17.92
CA ARG A 550 14.41 -2.64 19.30
C ARG A 550 13.49 -3.63 19.96
N LEU A 551 14.06 -4.62 20.62
CA LEU A 551 13.29 -5.41 21.53
C LEU A 551 12.85 -4.46 22.67
N LEU A 552 11.56 -4.21 22.90
CA LEU A 552 11.14 -3.47 24.08
C LEU A 552 11.21 -4.29 25.38
N ALA A 553 10.58 -5.46 25.48
CA ALA A 553 10.69 -6.36 26.64
C ALA A 553 10.40 -7.80 26.26
N ASP A 554 10.88 -8.69 27.10
CA ASP A 554 10.72 -10.14 27.13
C ASP A 554 9.62 -10.50 28.13
N ILE A 555 8.43 -10.89 27.66
CA ILE A 555 7.26 -11.18 28.49
C ILE A 555 7.11 -12.66 28.80
N PHE A 556 7.66 -13.54 27.96
CA PHE A 556 7.98 -14.91 28.35
C PHE A 556 9.51 -15.08 28.46
N PRO A 557 10.11 -14.57 29.57
CA PRO A 557 11.55 -14.55 29.81
C PRO A 557 12.28 -15.85 29.56
N GLY A 558 13.08 -15.89 28.51
CA GLY A 558 13.90 -17.05 28.24
C GLY A 558 14.14 -17.18 26.77
N ALA A 559 13.97 -18.38 26.26
CA ALA A 559 13.88 -18.62 24.83
C ALA A 559 12.39 -18.90 24.49
N ASP A 560 11.50 -18.78 25.45
CA ASP A 560 10.23 -19.47 25.37
C ASP A 560 9.21 -18.47 24.86
N SER A 561 8.54 -18.80 23.77
CA SER A 561 7.62 -17.86 23.15
C SER A 561 6.49 -17.44 24.05
N SER A 562 6.18 -16.16 23.96
CA SER A 562 5.08 -15.61 24.72
C SER A 562 3.76 -15.80 24.04
N TYR A 563 3.77 -15.77 22.70
CA TYR A 563 2.84 -15.95 21.57
C TYR A 563 2.24 -14.72 20.91
N PRO A 564 2.64 -14.25 19.69
CA PRO A 564 2.28 -12.97 18.97
C PRO A 564 0.96 -12.22 18.29
N THR A 565 -0.37 -12.52 18.10
CA THR A 565 -1.65 -11.75 17.66
C THR A 565 -2.24 -10.36 18.17
N GLN A 566 -3.55 -10.21 18.34
CA GLN A 566 -4.69 -9.14 18.22
C GLN A 566 -4.59 -8.65 19.78
N LEU A 567 -4.62 -7.39 20.30
CA LEU A 567 -4.18 -6.05 19.82
C LEU A 567 -5.36 -5.10 19.39
N THR A 568 -5.49 -3.85 19.84
CA THR A 568 -6.46 -2.82 19.35
C THR A 568 -6.01 -1.46 19.84
N GLU A 569 -5.75 -0.47 18.99
CA GLU A 569 -5.54 0.88 19.54
C GLU A 569 -6.85 1.49 20.00
N VAL A 570 -6.80 2.02 21.21
CA VAL A 570 -7.88 2.76 21.83
C VAL A 570 -7.27 3.99 22.47
N ALA A 571 -7.47 5.14 21.82
CA ALA A 571 -7.11 6.47 22.29
C ALA A 571 -5.61 6.67 22.60
N GLY A 572 -4.74 6.26 21.69
CA GLY A 572 -3.27 6.37 21.78
C GLY A 572 -2.63 5.31 22.67
N THR A 573 -3.34 4.21 22.93
CA THR A 573 -2.80 3.06 23.64
C THR A 573 -3.24 1.79 22.95
N VAL A 574 -2.26 0.96 22.67
CA VAL A 574 -2.44 -0.37 22.08
C VAL A 574 -2.91 -1.32 23.15
N TYR A 575 -4.06 -1.95 22.97
CA TYR A 575 -4.64 -2.90 23.92
C TYR A 575 -4.54 -4.31 23.45
N PHE A 576 -4.01 -5.16 24.30
CA PHE A 576 -3.19 -6.21 23.76
C PHE A 576 -3.06 -7.29 24.81
N LEU A 577 -2.88 -8.56 24.51
CA LEU A 577 -2.91 -9.68 25.43
C LEU A 577 -1.72 -10.57 25.63
N ALA A 578 -1.74 -11.50 26.61
CA ALA A 578 -0.68 -12.46 26.86
C ALA A 578 -0.99 -13.86 27.31
N GLN A 579 -0.01 -14.76 27.13
CA GLN A 579 0.33 -15.70 28.16
C GLN A 579 1.39 -15.05 28.98
N ASN A 580 1.12 -15.09 30.26
CA ASN A 580 2.22 -15.21 31.19
C ASN A 580 2.65 -16.69 31.29
N GLN A 581 3.75 -16.94 32.00
CA GLN A 581 4.36 -18.25 32.29
C GLN A 581 3.45 -19.33 32.95
N SER A 582 2.16 -19.06 33.15
CA SER A 582 1.15 -20.03 33.64
C SER A 582 0.18 -20.50 32.56
N ASN A 583 0.37 -20.04 31.34
CA ASN A 583 -0.50 -20.23 30.17
C ASN A 583 -1.88 -19.55 30.27
N ASP A 584 -2.12 -18.83 31.36
CA ASP A 584 -3.13 -17.79 31.47
C ASP A 584 -2.82 -16.69 30.43
N TYR A 585 -3.52 -16.71 29.29
CA TYR A 585 -4.44 -15.65 28.89
C TYR A 585 -4.47 -14.37 29.80
N VAL A 586 -4.05 -13.19 29.33
CA VAL A 586 -4.02 -11.90 30.08
C VAL A 586 -4.21 -10.65 29.21
N LEU A 587 -5.05 -9.64 29.51
CA LEU A 587 -4.95 -8.28 28.93
C LEU A 587 -3.76 -7.50 29.46
N TRP A 588 -3.10 -6.80 28.56
CA TRP A 588 -1.93 -5.92 28.61
C TRP A 588 -2.19 -4.70 27.70
N LYS A 589 -1.20 -3.81 27.60
CA LYS A 589 -1.24 -2.60 26.78
C LYS A 589 0.13 -1.96 26.56
N THR A 590 0.25 -1.04 25.60
CA THR A 590 1.46 -0.28 25.27
C THR A 590 1.24 1.14 24.76
N ASP A 591 2.34 1.89 24.71
CA ASP A 591 2.50 3.16 23.99
C ASP A 591 3.58 3.11 22.89
N GLY A 592 4.16 1.93 22.59
CA GLY A 592 5.33 1.80 21.70
C GLY A 592 6.69 1.93 22.42
N THR A 593 6.71 1.95 23.76
CA THR A 593 7.94 2.04 24.57
C THR A 593 8.04 1.00 25.69
N ALA A 594 9.27 0.53 25.99
CA ALA A 594 9.54 -0.64 26.85
C ALA A 594 9.00 -0.51 28.27
N ALA A 595 8.86 0.75 28.67
CA ALA A 595 8.38 1.17 29.96
C ALA A 595 6.86 1.39 30.00
N GLY A 596 6.22 1.68 28.86
CA GLY A 596 4.76 1.81 28.74
C GLY A 596 4.05 0.47 28.73
N THR A 597 4.76 -0.57 28.32
CA THR A 597 4.17 -1.88 28.15
C THR A 597 3.90 -2.63 29.46
N SER A 598 2.65 -3.03 29.69
CA SER A 598 2.25 -3.60 30.98
C SER A 598 0.93 -4.38 30.97
N MET A 599 0.83 -5.34 31.88
CA MET A 599 -0.37 -6.13 32.18
C MET A 599 -1.53 -5.26 32.71
N VAL A 600 -2.72 -5.47 32.15
CA VAL A 600 -4.03 -4.95 32.59
C VAL A 600 -4.77 -5.94 33.51
N THR A 601 -5.03 -7.19 33.10
CA THR A 601 -5.67 -8.23 33.95
C THR A 601 -5.58 -9.65 33.36
N VAL A 602 -5.58 -10.71 34.20
CA VAL A 602 -5.78 -12.11 33.73
C VAL A 602 -7.21 -12.31 33.25
N LEU A 603 -7.36 -13.22 32.30
CA LEU A 603 -8.57 -13.52 31.57
C LEU A 603 -8.57 -15.05 31.16
N ASN A 604 -9.67 -15.67 30.71
CA ASN A 604 -9.92 -17.12 30.57
C ASN A 604 -10.64 -17.48 29.23
N ASP A 605 -9.84 -17.68 28.16
CA ASP A 605 -10.15 -17.91 26.72
C ASP A 605 -10.95 -16.80 25.97
N PRO A 606 -10.48 -15.94 24.98
CA PRO A 606 -10.99 -14.58 24.37
C PRO A 606 -11.97 -14.20 23.20
N SER A 607 -12.86 -13.16 23.13
CA SER A 607 -13.37 -12.72 21.77
C SER A 607 -13.80 -11.27 21.54
N ASP A 608 -13.67 -10.60 20.37
CA ASP A 608 -14.17 -9.23 20.04
C ASP A 608 -13.39 -7.85 20.18
N LEU A 609 -12.06 -7.63 20.01
CA LEU A 609 -11.41 -6.39 20.53
C LEU A 609 -11.63 -5.15 19.66
N THR A 610 -12.66 -4.42 20.04
CA THR A 610 -13.13 -3.28 19.31
C THR A 610 -12.73 -2.01 20.03
N ASN A 611 -12.08 -1.10 19.31
CA ASN A 611 -12.11 0.30 19.69
C ASN A 611 -13.49 0.83 19.34
N HIS A 612 -14.31 1.07 20.34
CA HIS A 612 -15.56 1.79 20.16
C HIS A 612 -15.56 3.02 21.07
N ASP A 613 -15.53 4.19 20.43
CA ASP A 613 -15.52 5.51 21.04
C ASP A 613 -14.47 5.68 22.17
N GLY A 614 -13.26 5.13 21.96
CA GLY A 614 -12.16 5.26 22.92
C GLY A 614 -12.33 4.37 24.16
N THR A 615 -13.19 3.35 24.10
CA THR A 615 -13.29 2.29 25.09
C THR A 615 -13.11 0.94 24.39
N LEU A 616 -12.45 0.02 25.10
CA LEU A 616 -12.15 -1.31 24.61
C LEU A 616 -13.37 -2.21 24.83
N PHE A 617 -14.02 -2.66 23.78
CA PHE A 617 -15.14 -3.60 23.85
C PHE A 617 -14.72 -4.95 23.36
N PHE A 618 -15.27 -5.98 24.01
CA PHE A 618 -14.80 -7.33 23.87
C PHE A 618 -15.80 -8.30 24.54
N ALA A 619 -15.78 -9.58 24.25
CA ALA A 619 -16.61 -10.64 24.81
C ALA A 619 -15.82 -11.61 25.68
N GLU A 620 -16.49 -12.05 26.74
CA GLU A 620 -15.82 -12.62 27.90
C GLU A 620 -16.56 -13.82 28.49
N ASN A 621 -15.83 -14.90 28.81
CA ASN A 621 -16.23 -16.17 29.43
C ASN A 621 -16.16 -16.12 30.96
N SER A 622 -17.17 -15.55 31.59
CA SER A 622 -17.22 -15.60 33.04
C SER A 622 -17.81 -16.94 33.49
N ALA A 623 -17.23 -17.55 34.52
CA ALA A 623 -17.78 -18.76 35.15
C ALA A 623 -19.18 -18.58 35.80
N THR A 624 -19.77 -17.37 35.71
CA THR A 624 -21.09 -17.02 36.24
C THR A 624 -22.11 -16.71 35.15
N TYR A 625 -21.69 -16.12 34.03
CA TYR A 625 -22.57 -15.57 32.98
C TYR A 625 -22.30 -16.12 31.57
N GLY A 626 -21.31 -17.01 31.36
CA GLY A 626 -20.99 -17.52 30.02
C GLY A 626 -20.24 -16.48 29.18
N ARG A 627 -20.31 -16.56 27.83
CA ARG A 627 -19.84 -15.49 26.94
C ARG A 627 -20.87 -14.39 26.84
N GLU A 628 -20.50 -13.20 27.27
CA GLU A 628 -21.34 -12.00 27.20
C GLU A 628 -20.53 -10.82 26.66
N LEU A 629 -21.17 -9.65 26.49
CA LEU A 629 -20.48 -8.42 26.06
C LEU A 629 -19.82 -7.75 27.26
N TRP A 630 -18.54 -7.42 27.14
CA TRP A 630 -17.68 -6.82 28.16
C TRP A 630 -16.94 -5.60 27.59
N LYS A 631 -16.31 -4.86 28.50
CA LYS A 631 -15.47 -3.72 28.15
C LYS A 631 -14.36 -3.48 29.16
N SER A 632 -13.35 -2.71 28.79
CA SER A 632 -12.25 -2.26 29.65
C SER A 632 -11.84 -0.81 29.36
N ASP A 633 -11.43 -0.11 30.41
CA ASP A 633 -10.78 1.21 30.35
C ASP A 633 -9.24 1.13 30.44
N GLY A 634 -8.69 -0.07 30.23
CA GLY A 634 -7.26 -0.36 30.41
C GLY A 634 -6.82 -0.52 31.86
N THR A 635 -7.76 -0.80 32.78
CA THR A 635 -7.51 -1.18 34.18
C THR A 635 -8.33 -2.40 34.58
N SER A 636 -7.79 -3.26 35.47
CA SER A 636 -8.52 -4.43 36.01
C SER A 636 -9.80 -4.07 36.77
N ALA A 637 -9.99 -2.80 37.16
CA ALA A 637 -11.17 -2.32 37.87
C ALA A 637 -12.28 -1.82 36.92
N GLY A 638 -11.91 -1.39 35.71
CA GLY A 638 -12.84 -1.01 34.64
C GLY A 638 -13.19 -2.15 33.69
N THR A 639 -12.50 -3.30 33.78
CA THR A 639 -12.88 -4.53 33.08
C THR A 639 -14.17 -5.12 33.65
N ALA A 640 -15.28 -5.04 32.91
CA ALA A 640 -16.61 -5.46 33.40
C ALA A 640 -17.62 -5.77 32.27
N MET A 641 -18.57 -6.65 32.58
CA MET A 641 -19.70 -7.00 31.72
C MET A 641 -20.58 -5.79 31.42
N VAL A 642 -20.90 -5.59 30.15
CA VAL A 642 -21.81 -4.56 29.64
C VAL A 642 -23.26 -5.00 29.84
N ALA A 643 -23.60 -6.23 29.46
CA ALA A 643 -24.95 -6.79 29.61
C ALA A 643 -24.90 -8.33 29.72
N ASP A 644 -25.88 -8.89 30.41
CA ASP A 644 -26.23 -10.32 30.43
C ASP A 644 -27.37 -10.49 29.40
N ILE A 645 -26.98 -10.69 28.14
CA ILE A 645 -27.83 -10.72 26.95
C ILE A 645 -28.48 -12.11 26.81
N ASP A 646 -27.82 -13.20 27.21
CA ASP A 646 -28.45 -14.51 27.43
C ASP A 646 -28.41 -14.91 28.92
N PRO A 647 -29.46 -14.56 29.69
CA PRO A 647 -29.60 -14.93 31.10
C PRO A 647 -29.72 -16.45 31.37
N THR A 648 -29.60 -17.30 30.34
CA THR A 648 -29.67 -18.75 30.42
C THR A 648 -28.42 -19.49 29.95
N GLY A 649 -27.44 -18.80 29.35
CA GLY A 649 -26.35 -19.47 28.62
C GLY A 649 -25.17 -18.58 28.25
N SER A 650 -25.05 -18.24 26.97
CA SER A 650 -23.98 -17.42 26.41
C SER A 650 -24.49 -16.71 25.17
N SER A 651 -24.70 -15.40 25.29
CA SER A 651 -25.07 -14.53 24.18
C SER A 651 -23.94 -14.33 23.19
N SER A 652 -22.76 -14.84 23.53
CA SER A 652 -21.52 -14.82 22.80
C SER A 652 -21.45 -13.75 21.73
N PRO A 653 -21.39 -12.47 22.11
CA PRO A 653 -21.41 -11.39 21.13
C PRO A 653 -20.29 -11.61 20.13
N ASN A 654 -20.55 -11.50 18.84
CA ASN A 654 -19.53 -11.23 17.85
C ASN A 654 -19.87 -9.98 17.05
N GLU A 655 -18.89 -9.33 16.46
CA GLU A 655 -19.01 -8.26 15.46
C GLU A 655 -19.30 -6.87 15.99
N LEU A 656 -18.67 -6.54 17.11
CA LEU A 656 -18.71 -5.27 17.83
C LEU A 656 -18.09 -4.18 16.96
N THR A 657 -18.83 -3.10 16.67
CA THR A 657 -18.37 -2.01 15.81
C THR A 657 -17.90 -0.77 16.52
N SER A 658 -17.25 0.07 15.75
CA SER A 658 -17.75 1.43 15.70
C SER A 658 -18.36 1.77 14.34
N PHE A 659 -19.70 1.81 14.26
CA PHE A 659 -20.40 2.49 13.16
C PHE A 659 -21.21 3.65 13.73
N HIS A 660 -20.79 4.87 13.40
CA HIS A 660 -21.48 6.10 13.77
C HIS A 660 -21.83 6.23 15.27
N GLY A 661 -20.90 5.86 16.16
CA GLY A 661 -21.10 5.97 17.61
C GLY A 661 -22.11 4.95 18.17
N THR A 662 -22.32 3.84 17.45
CA THR A 662 -23.01 2.65 17.93
C THR A 662 -22.15 1.41 17.68
N LEU A 663 -22.00 0.57 18.70
CA LEU A 663 -21.46 -0.76 18.57
C LEU A 663 -22.55 -1.63 17.97
N PHE A 664 -22.59 -1.80 16.64
CA PHE A 664 -23.34 -2.93 16.09
C PHE A 664 -22.59 -4.17 16.50
N PHE A 665 -23.33 -5.23 16.72
CA PHE A 665 -22.79 -6.56 16.85
C PHE A 665 -23.92 -7.51 16.67
N ALA A 666 -23.59 -8.73 16.92
CA ALA A 666 -24.30 -9.87 16.54
C ALA A 666 -24.32 -10.61 17.90
N ALA A 667 -25.50 -10.99 18.42
CA ALA A 667 -25.60 -11.71 19.70
C ALA A 667 -26.88 -12.57 19.80
N THR A 668 -26.82 -13.71 20.51
CA THR A 668 -28.02 -14.52 20.76
C THR A 668 -28.82 -14.03 21.93
N HIS A 669 -30.14 -14.10 21.76
CA HIS A 669 -31.07 -14.18 22.88
C HIS A 669 -32.02 -15.40 22.72
N PRO A 670 -32.35 -16.16 23.79
CA PRO A 670 -33.17 -17.38 23.75
C PRO A 670 -34.59 -17.29 23.15
N SER A 671 -35.03 -16.09 22.73
CA SER A 671 -36.35 -15.86 22.14
C SER A 671 -36.32 -15.33 20.70
N THR A 672 -35.16 -14.92 20.19
CA THR A 672 -34.99 -14.35 18.85
C THR A 672 -33.88 -15.03 18.07
N GLY A 673 -33.14 -15.94 18.71
CA GLY A 673 -31.99 -16.55 18.08
C GLY A 673 -30.85 -15.57 17.95
N ARG A 674 -30.01 -15.85 16.97
CA ARG A 674 -28.90 -15.05 16.47
C ARG A 674 -29.42 -13.91 15.63
N GLU A 675 -29.12 -12.67 15.95
CA GLU A 675 -29.59 -11.54 15.15
C GLU A 675 -28.59 -10.39 15.16
N LEU A 676 -28.90 -9.31 14.44
CA LEU A 676 -28.15 -8.06 14.59
C LEU A 676 -28.62 -7.32 15.85
N TRP A 677 -27.67 -6.99 16.71
CA TRP A 677 -27.75 -6.21 17.94
C TRP A 677 -27.00 -4.89 17.82
N ILE A 678 -27.29 -3.99 18.76
CA ILE A 678 -26.54 -2.77 18.99
C ILE A 678 -26.28 -2.58 20.49
N SER A 679 -25.23 -1.82 20.84
CA SER A 679 -24.97 -1.31 22.19
C SER A 679 -24.36 0.09 22.14
N ASP A 680 -24.68 0.88 23.16
CA ASP A 680 -24.04 2.16 23.50
C ASP A 680 -22.98 2.00 24.62
N GLY A 681 -22.58 0.75 24.88
CA GLY A 681 -21.72 0.39 26.00
C GLY A 681 -22.40 0.36 27.37
N THR A 682 -23.73 0.36 27.42
CA THR A 682 -24.53 0.20 28.65
C THR A 682 -25.51 -0.96 28.56
N SER A 683 -25.80 -1.60 29.70
CA SER A 683 -26.77 -2.70 29.78
C SER A 683 -28.20 -2.36 29.32
N THR A 684 -28.51 -1.07 29.18
CA THR A 684 -29.81 -0.56 28.72
C THR A 684 -29.84 -0.19 27.24
N GLY A 685 -28.69 0.16 26.65
CA GLY A 685 -28.57 0.40 25.21
C GLY A 685 -28.23 -0.87 24.43
N THR A 686 -27.74 -1.92 25.09
CA THR A 686 -27.60 -3.26 24.52
C THR A 686 -28.98 -3.86 24.17
N THR A 687 -29.34 -3.84 22.89
CA THR A 687 -30.65 -4.29 22.40
C THR A 687 -30.58 -4.86 20.98
N LEU A 688 -31.51 -5.77 20.66
CA LEU A 688 -31.73 -6.28 19.30
C LEU A 688 -32.04 -5.11 18.33
N PHE A 689 -31.25 -5.00 17.27
CA PHE A 689 -31.43 -4.00 16.22
C PHE A 689 -32.51 -4.43 15.22
N ALA A 690 -32.38 -5.64 14.67
CA ALA A 690 -33.32 -6.20 13.72
C ALA A 690 -33.39 -7.72 13.82
N ASP A 691 -34.61 -8.23 13.87
CA ASP A 691 -34.98 -9.64 13.69
C ASP A 691 -35.08 -9.91 12.17
N ILE A 692 -33.91 -10.09 11.57
CA ILE A 692 -33.68 -10.35 10.14
C ILE A 692 -34.06 -11.82 9.84
N ASN A 693 -34.10 -12.73 10.83
CA ASN A 693 -34.73 -14.04 10.69
C ASN A 693 -35.79 -14.39 11.76
N PRO A 694 -37.04 -13.96 11.55
CA PRO A 694 -38.13 -14.34 12.46
C PRO A 694 -38.50 -15.84 12.49
N GLU A 695 -37.88 -16.69 11.66
CA GLU A 695 -38.16 -18.14 11.53
C GLU A 695 -36.95 -19.03 11.88
N GLY A 696 -35.86 -18.44 12.37
CA GLY A 696 -34.63 -19.10 12.78
C GLY A 696 -33.74 -18.06 13.43
N ASP A 697 -32.53 -17.95 12.92
CA ASP A 697 -31.54 -16.95 13.31
C ASP A 697 -31.06 -16.19 12.06
N SER A 698 -30.59 -14.94 12.11
CA SER A 698 -30.09 -14.16 10.97
C SER A 698 -28.58 -14.07 10.79
N ASP A 699 -27.83 -14.46 11.82
CA ASP A 699 -26.36 -14.48 11.97
C ASP A 699 -25.54 -13.79 10.81
N PRO A 700 -24.89 -12.61 10.87
CA PRO A 700 -24.43 -11.92 9.62
C PRO A 700 -22.99 -12.32 8.95
N VAL A 701 -22.05 -11.66 8.09
CA VAL A 701 -20.53 -11.88 7.60
C VAL A 701 -19.41 -10.70 7.34
N SER A 702 -18.02 -10.73 7.65
CA SER A 702 -16.49 -10.10 7.62
C SER A 702 -15.48 -9.02 6.81
N LEU A 703 -14.94 -7.88 7.32
CA LEU A 703 -15.16 -6.41 7.04
C LEU A 703 -14.50 -5.51 5.95
N THR A 704 -15.32 -4.51 5.50
CA THR A 704 -15.06 -3.03 5.51
C THR A 704 -16.37 -2.21 5.73
N VAL A 705 -16.49 -1.38 6.81
CA VAL A 705 -17.37 -0.17 6.90
C VAL A 705 -16.96 0.73 5.74
N LEU A 706 -17.90 1.24 4.92
CA LEU A 706 -17.51 2.08 3.78
C LEU A 706 -18.41 3.31 3.71
N ASP A 707 -17.78 4.48 3.83
CA ASP A 707 -18.42 5.80 3.96
C ASP A 707 -19.56 5.85 5.01
N ASP A 708 -20.72 6.39 4.63
CA ASP A 708 -21.91 6.59 5.45
C ASP A 708 -22.69 5.28 5.70
N PHE A 709 -22.16 4.13 5.26
CA PHE A 709 -22.82 2.84 5.29
C PHE A 709 -21.95 1.77 5.92
N LEU A 710 -22.60 1.05 6.81
CA LEU A 710 -22.31 -0.34 7.03
C LEU A 710 -23.03 -1.06 5.84
N TYR A 711 -22.42 -2.06 5.21
CA TYR A 711 -22.97 -2.97 4.18
C TYR A 711 -23.18 -4.41 4.74
N PHE A 712 -24.20 -5.32 4.80
CA PHE A 712 -24.23 -6.62 5.60
C PHE A 712 -24.63 -7.88 4.86
N TYR A 713 -23.84 -8.93 5.10
CA TYR A 713 -24.27 -10.29 4.83
C TYR A 713 -25.07 -10.76 6.00
N ALA A 714 -26.36 -10.52 6.02
CA ALA A 714 -27.31 -11.20 6.89
C ALA A 714 -28.36 -11.88 6.03
N ASN A 715 -29.33 -12.47 6.72
CA ASN A 715 -29.93 -13.65 6.19
C ASN A 715 -31.43 -13.78 6.74
N THR A 716 -32.71 -13.48 6.26
CA THR A 716 -33.65 -13.11 5.06
C THR A 716 -34.19 -14.22 4.05
N SER A 717 -35.18 -15.02 4.38
CA SER A 717 -35.89 -16.04 3.59
C SER A 717 -35.18 -17.16 2.77
N SER A 718 -33.91 -17.13 2.29
CA SER A 718 -32.90 -18.26 2.35
C SER A 718 -31.76 -18.29 1.34
N GLY A 719 -30.50 -18.50 1.77
CA GLY A 719 -29.31 -18.29 0.91
C GLY A 719 -28.36 -17.22 1.46
N THR A 720 -27.94 -16.25 0.63
CA THR A 720 -26.87 -15.26 0.88
C THR A 720 -26.89 -14.07 -0.15
N GLU A 721 -27.48 -12.89 0.16
CA GLU A 721 -27.82 -11.50 -0.41
C GLU A 721 -27.39 -10.53 0.69
N PHE A 722 -27.21 -9.26 0.35
CA PHE A 722 -26.78 -8.26 1.29
C PHE A 722 -27.77 -7.17 1.49
N TRP A 723 -27.32 -6.38 2.43
CA TRP A 723 -28.00 -5.31 3.02
C TRP A 723 -27.05 -4.14 3.07
N ARG A 724 -27.58 -2.94 3.17
CA ARG A 724 -26.78 -1.84 3.68
C ARG A 724 -27.55 -1.18 4.79
N VAL A 725 -26.87 -0.83 5.86
CA VAL A 725 -27.40 -0.05 6.97
C VAL A 725 -26.78 1.33 6.91
N ASP A 726 -27.65 2.31 6.67
CA ASP A 726 -27.31 3.72 6.77
C ASP A 726 -27.38 4.20 8.23
N ASN A 727 -27.05 5.48 8.45
CA ASN A 727 -27.20 6.13 9.76
C ASN A 727 -28.67 6.41 10.17
N THR A 728 -29.63 5.62 9.68
CA THR A 728 -31.04 5.72 10.08
C THR A 728 -31.57 4.36 10.55
N THR A 729 -32.33 4.37 11.65
CA THR A 729 -32.93 3.16 12.25
C THR A 729 -34.07 2.55 11.41
N SER A 730 -34.05 2.68 10.08
CA SER A 730 -35.10 2.24 9.13
C SER A 730 -34.60 2.18 7.67
N GLY A 731 -33.60 1.35 7.36
CA GLY A 731 -33.07 1.19 5.99
C GLY A 731 -32.79 -0.27 5.60
N VAL A 732 -33.46 -0.77 4.55
CA VAL A 732 -33.22 -2.08 3.91
C VAL A 732 -33.63 -2.01 2.44
N THR A 733 -32.71 -2.34 1.52
CA THR A 733 -32.73 -3.39 0.47
C THR A 733 -31.82 -2.93 -0.69
N GLU A 734 -30.99 -3.82 -1.25
CA GLU A 734 -31.15 -4.19 -2.67
C GLU A 734 -30.60 -5.61 -2.94
N THR A 735 -30.92 -6.20 -4.09
CA THR A 735 -30.82 -7.64 -4.34
C THR A 735 -30.35 -7.97 -5.74
N PHE A 736 -29.59 -9.05 -5.88
CA PHE A 736 -28.58 -9.16 -6.92
C PHE A 736 -27.92 -10.57 -6.87
N GLY A 737 -26.93 -10.95 -7.72
CA GLY A 737 -26.11 -12.17 -7.55
C GLY A 737 -24.87 -12.45 -8.43
N ASN A 738 -23.63 -12.53 -7.91
CA ASN A 738 -22.85 -13.78 -7.61
C ASN A 738 -21.35 -13.70 -7.30
N LEU A 739 -20.92 -13.87 -6.05
CA LEU A 739 -19.52 -13.86 -5.64
C LEU A 739 -19.04 -15.25 -5.32
N LEU A 740 -17.75 -15.29 -5.10
CA LEU A 740 -16.99 -16.27 -4.42
C LEU A 740 -16.37 -15.45 -3.28
N ARG A 741 -15.91 -16.11 -2.24
CA ARG A 741 -15.07 -15.55 -1.22
C ARG A 741 -13.75 -15.46 -2.00
N SER A 742 -13.07 -14.32 -2.02
CA SER A 742 -12.82 -13.64 -0.73
C SER A 742 -12.46 -12.15 -0.69
N ILE A 743 -12.35 -11.42 -1.79
CA ILE A 743 -11.43 -10.26 -1.87
C ILE A 743 -12.19 -9.03 -2.36
N TRP A 744 -11.84 -7.79 -2.01
CA TRP A 744 -12.37 -6.57 -2.66
C TRP A 744 -11.65 -5.30 -2.32
N THR A 745 -11.94 -4.17 -2.99
CA THR A 745 -11.90 -2.80 -2.41
C THR A 745 -12.64 -1.77 -3.30
N GLU A 746 -12.75 -0.52 -2.81
CA GLU A 746 -13.29 0.71 -3.41
C GLU A 746 -12.30 1.56 -4.22
N VAL A 747 -12.82 2.36 -5.17
CA VAL A 747 -12.09 3.43 -5.88
C VAL A 747 -12.97 4.57 -6.38
N ASN A 748 -12.59 5.82 -6.07
CA ASN A 748 -13.05 7.04 -6.75
C ASN A 748 -14.57 7.00 -7.09
N GLY A 749 -15.37 6.26 -6.29
CA GLY A 749 -16.78 5.93 -6.47
C GLY A 749 -17.25 5.01 -7.63
N THR A 750 -16.51 3.98 -8.03
CA THR A 750 -16.78 3.10 -9.18
C THR A 750 -16.55 1.59 -8.85
N LEU A 751 -17.55 0.66 -8.65
CA LEU A 751 -17.26 -0.69 -8.02
C LEU A 751 -15.93 -1.31 -8.73
N PHE A 752 -14.78 -1.65 -8.04
CA PHE A 752 -13.51 -2.48 -8.38
C PHE A 752 -13.23 -4.06 -7.95
N PHE A 753 -13.41 -5.22 -8.72
CA PHE A 753 -13.57 -6.76 -8.46
C PHE A 753 -13.66 -7.79 -9.62
N THR A 754 -13.99 -9.09 -9.40
CA THR A 754 -13.55 -10.21 -10.29
C THR A 754 -14.49 -11.39 -10.64
N ALA A 755 -14.41 -12.01 -11.86
CA ALA A 755 -15.54 -12.60 -12.63
C ALA A 755 -15.64 -14.03 -13.25
N ASN A 756 -16.69 -14.38 -14.12
CA ASN A 756 -16.91 -15.26 -15.38
C ASN A 756 -18.18 -14.97 -16.16
N ASP A 757 -18.28 -15.20 -17.52
CA ASP A 757 -19.32 -15.04 -18.61
C ASP A 757 -19.48 -16.18 -19.56
N GLY A 758 -18.55 -17.10 -19.58
CA GLY A 758 -18.60 -18.11 -20.59
C GLY A 758 -18.31 -17.65 -22.02
N SER A 759 -17.98 -16.38 -22.34
CA SER A 759 -17.08 -15.87 -23.42
C SER A 759 -15.69 -15.10 -23.11
N THR A 760 -15.33 -14.60 -21.89
CA THR A 760 -13.99 -14.06 -21.36
C THR A 760 -12.91 -14.75 -20.30
N GLY A 761 -13.08 -15.20 -19.01
CA GLY A 761 -12.20 -16.07 -18.09
C GLY A 761 -12.71 -17.27 -17.12
N VAL A 762 -12.55 -17.56 -15.78
CA VAL A 762 -12.06 -16.27 -13.21
C VAL A 762 -11.46 -14.76 -13.04
N GLU A 763 -12.24 -13.71 -13.29
CA GLU A 763 -11.64 -12.50 -13.87
C GLU A 763 -12.29 -11.16 -13.58
N LEU A 764 -13.03 -10.41 -14.42
CA LEU A 764 -13.07 -8.93 -14.22
C LEU A 764 -13.95 -7.93 -15.04
N TRP A 765 -14.47 -6.87 -14.40
CA TRP A 765 -15.17 -5.71 -14.99
C TRP A 765 -15.04 -4.42 -14.07
N LYS A 766 -15.91 -3.39 -14.08
CA LYS A 766 -16.04 -2.19 -13.17
C LYS A 766 -17.47 -1.67 -13.00
N SER A 767 -17.83 -0.85 -12.01
CA SER A 767 -19.22 -0.31 -11.89
C SER A 767 -19.34 1.10 -11.28
N ASP A 768 -20.43 1.46 -10.60
CA ASP A 768 -20.60 2.68 -9.79
C ASP A 768 -21.04 2.30 -8.37
N LEU A 769 -20.76 3.12 -7.34
CA LEU A 769 -21.15 2.95 -5.90
C LEU A 769 -22.63 2.65 -5.60
N ASN A 770 -23.51 2.64 -6.60
CA ASN A 770 -24.91 2.23 -6.44
C ASN A 770 -25.21 0.90 -7.15
N GLY A 771 -24.16 0.23 -7.61
CA GLY A 771 -24.19 -0.98 -8.40
C GLY A 771 -24.56 -0.80 -9.86
N GLY A 772 -24.81 0.42 -10.31
CA GLY A 772 -25.15 0.71 -11.69
C GLY A 772 -23.96 0.54 -12.63
N ASN A 773 -24.25 0.28 -13.91
CA ASN A 773 -23.27 0.35 -14.99
C ASN A 773 -22.02 -0.51 -14.81
N GLN A 774 -22.21 -1.73 -14.31
CA GLN A 774 -21.17 -2.74 -14.36
C GLN A 774 -20.69 -3.02 -15.76
N ARG A 775 -19.45 -3.52 -15.91
CA ARG A 775 -18.79 -3.25 -17.18
C ARG A 775 -17.46 -4.01 -17.38
N LEU A 776 -17.25 -4.78 -18.46
CA LEU A 776 -16.00 -5.50 -18.80
C LEU A 776 -14.77 -4.70 -18.99
N VAL A 777 -13.76 -5.14 -18.30
CA VAL A 777 -12.52 -4.45 -18.33
C VAL A 777 -11.75 -5.04 -19.58
N ALA A 778 -11.23 -6.29 -19.78
CA ALA A 778 -10.27 -6.60 -20.90
C ALA A 778 -10.00 -7.96 -21.61
N ASP A 779 -9.15 -8.02 -22.70
CA ASP A 779 -8.29 -9.17 -23.22
C ASP A 779 -6.78 -8.89 -22.87
N ILE A 780 -5.64 -9.53 -22.40
CA ILE A 780 -4.98 -10.74 -21.73
C ILE A 780 -4.18 -11.70 -22.65
N ASN A 781 -3.43 -12.68 -22.10
CA ASN A 781 -3.74 -14.11 -22.13
C ASN A 781 -4.94 -14.21 -23.03
N GLU A 782 -4.78 -13.99 -24.34
CA GLU A 782 -5.84 -13.90 -25.35
C GLU A 782 -6.95 -14.95 -25.09
N GLY A 783 -8.15 -14.95 -25.62
CA GLY A 783 -8.95 -16.19 -25.65
C GLY A 783 -9.19 -17.14 -24.46
N PRO A 784 -8.73 -18.42 -24.35
CA PRO A 784 -9.36 -19.44 -23.49
C PRO A 784 -8.43 -20.26 -22.55
N TYR A 785 -7.73 -19.68 -21.54
CA TYR A 785 -7.04 -20.33 -20.41
C TYR A 785 -7.00 -19.58 -19.03
N SER A 786 -6.14 -20.02 -18.06
CA SER A 786 -6.15 -19.60 -16.63
C SER A 786 -5.07 -18.56 -16.33
N SER A 787 -5.21 -17.86 -15.20
CA SER A 787 -5.76 -16.54 -15.32
C SER A 787 -5.55 -15.60 -14.10
N THR A 788 -6.51 -14.72 -13.88
CA THR A 788 -7.08 -14.34 -12.58
C THR A 788 -6.26 -13.36 -11.71
N PRO A 789 -6.80 -12.21 -11.25
CA PRO A 789 -6.11 -11.21 -10.39
C PRO A 789 -5.82 -11.77 -8.95
N ARG A 790 -5.11 -11.25 -7.88
CA ARG A 790 -5.15 -11.63 -6.38
C ARG A 790 -4.79 -10.65 -5.27
N SER A 791 -5.68 -10.64 -4.24
CA SER A 791 -5.80 -9.67 -3.15
C SER A 791 -6.46 -8.39 -3.73
N LEU A 792 -7.12 -7.39 -3.13
CA LEU A 792 -7.69 -6.17 -3.83
C LEU A 792 -7.68 -4.95 -2.83
N THR A 793 -7.75 -3.63 -3.18
CA THR A 793 -7.38 -2.35 -2.44
C THR A 793 -7.78 -0.95 -3.08
N ASN A 794 -7.52 0.24 -2.44
CA ASN A 794 -7.86 1.66 -2.79
C ASN A 794 -6.64 2.63 -2.65
N VAL A 795 -6.28 3.51 -3.62
CA VAL A 795 -4.84 3.90 -3.84
C VAL A 795 -4.47 5.23 -4.64
N ASN A 796 -4.50 6.46 -4.14
CA ASN A 796 -4.07 7.67 -4.95
C ASN A 796 -4.60 7.77 -6.42
N GLY A 797 -5.67 7.08 -6.82
CA GLY A 797 -6.27 7.25 -8.15
C GLY A 797 -5.87 6.33 -9.33
N THR A 798 -4.91 5.38 -9.28
CA THR A 798 -4.76 4.37 -10.38
C THR A 798 -4.72 2.85 -10.00
N LEU A 799 -5.35 1.89 -10.75
CA LEU A 799 -5.49 0.39 -10.59
C LEU A 799 -4.19 -0.39 -10.62
N PHE A 800 -4.07 -1.54 -9.98
CA PHE A 800 -2.90 -2.37 -9.89
C PHE A 800 -3.10 -3.89 -9.58
N PHE A 801 -3.15 -4.74 -10.63
CA PHE A 801 -3.40 -6.19 -10.49
C PHE A 801 -2.31 -7.14 -11.08
N GLN A 802 -2.44 -8.44 -10.82
CA GLN A 802 -1.59 -9.55 -11.22
C GLN A 802 -2.47 -10.71 -11.57
N ALA A 803 -2.22 -11.32 -12.69
CA ALA A 803 -2.96 -12.48 -13.06
C ALA A 803 -2.29 -13.12 -14.23
N SER A 804 -2.23 -14.46 -14.26
CA SER A 804 -1.47 -15.27 -15.21
C SER A 804 -1.06 -14.53 -16.48
N ASP A 805 0.22 -14.59 -16.83
CA ASP A 805 0.75 -13.99 -18.06
C ASP A 805 1.34 -15.03 -19.01
N GLY A 806 0.98 -16.28 -18.85
CA GLY A 806 1.05 -17.22 -19.90
C GLY A 806 2.14 -17.76 -20.75
N ASP A 807 3.33 -17.22 -20.71
CA ASP A 807 4.47 -17.93 -21.24
C ASP A 807 5.45 -18.36 -20.13
N ARG A 808 5.43 -17.71 -18.95
CA ARG A 808 6.46 -17.61 -17.90
C ARG A 808 6.19 -17.36 -16.37
N SER A 809 6.19 -18.33 -15.46
CA SER A 809 5.30 -18.38 -14.27
C SER A 809 5.43 -17.57 -12.92
N SER A 810 5.17 -16.24 -12.91
CA SER A 810 4.52 -15.39 -11.84
C SER A 810 4.37 -13.84 -11.99
N LEU A 811 4.60 -13.27 -13.20
CA LEU A 811 4.64 -11.86 -13.84
C LEU A 811 3.67 -10.67 -13.28
N LEU A 812 3.37 -8.32 -13.51
CA LEU A 812 2.55 -7.13 -13.04
C LEU A 812 2.18 -5.88 -13.89
N TRP A 813 1.10 -5.19 -13.52
CA TRP A 813 0.08 -4.71 -14.40
C TRP A 813 -0.78 -3.44 -13.74
N MET A 814 -0.87 -2.11 -14.19
CA MET A 814 -1.68 -0.87 -13.70
C MET A 814 -2.82 -0.19 -14.49
N SER A 815 -3.91 0.39 -13.91
CA SER A 815 -4.88 1.21 -14.67
C SER A 815 -5.87 2.27 -14.13
N ASP A 816 -6.15 3.27 -14.97
CA ASP A 816 -7.20 4.31 -14.89
C ASP A 816 -8.66 3.83 -14.96
N GLY A 817 -8.87 2.70 -15.62
CA GLY A 817 -10.19 2.20 -15.94
C GLY A 817 -10.44 2.30 -17.42
N THR A 818 -9.45 2.00 -18.29
CA THR A 818 -9.58 1.91 -19.75
C THR A 818 -8.75 0.86 -20.51
N ALA A 819 -9.26 0.47 -21.71
CA ALA A 819 -8.57 -0.21 -22.85
C ALA A 819 -7.30 0.45 -23.37
N SER A 820 -6.96 1.58 -22.82
CA SER A 820 -5.77 2.34 -23.15
C SER A 820 -4.86 2.45 -21.95
N GLY A 821 -5.43 2.36 -20.74
CA GLY A 821 -4.72 2.64 -19.52
C GLY A 821 -4.54 1.43 -18.62
N THR A 822 -4.52 0.18 -19.08
CA THR A 822 -3.85 -0.91 -18.36
C THR A 822 -2.45 -1.22 -18.93
N ILE A 823 -1.33 -1.17 -18.18
CA ILE A 823 -0.01 -1.76 -18.56
C ILE A 823 0.78 -2.41 -17.43
N LEU A 824 2.10 -2.56 -17.59
CA LEU A 824 3.11 -3.44 -17.03
C LEU A 824 4.34 -2.61 -16.91
N VAL A 825 5.02 -2.57 -15.77
CA VAL A 825 6.30 -1.89 -15.40
C VAL A 825 7.33 -2.94 -14.98
N LYS A 826 7.26 -4.25 -15.44
CA LYS A 826 8.40 -5.21 -15.72
C LYS A 826 8.03 -6.69 -16.16
N GLU A 827 8.79 -7.30 -17.07
CA GLU A 827 9.42 -8.68 -17.09
C GLU A 827 10.76 -9.16 -16.12
N PHE A 828 10.71 -10.53 -16.51
CA PHE A 828 10.89 -11.80 -15.70
C PHE A 828 11.76 -12.98 -16.09
N GLU A 829 11.94 -14.04 -15.25
CA GLU A 829 13.19 -14.83 -14.96
C GLU A 829 12.81 -16.40 -14.51
N GLU A 830 13.43 -17.63 -14.53
CA GLU A 830 12.97 -18.87 -13.73
C GLU A 830 14.04 -19.80 -13.11
N LYS A 831 13.78 -20.43 -11.93
CA LYS A 831 14.62 -21.52 -11.38
C LYS A 831 14.48 -22.77 -12.22
N VAL A 832 15.30 -22.82 -13.26
CA VAL A 832 15.26 -23.94 -14.20
C VAL A 832 16.06 -25.13 -13.66
N GLY A 833 15.44 -26.06 -12.90
CA GLY A 833 16.10 -27.34 -12.63
C GLY A 833 15.52 -28.36 -11.64
N PHE A 834 14.57 -29.21 -12.08
CA PHE A 834 14.58 -30.70 -12.03
C PHE A 834 13.15 -31.29 -12.09
N ALA A 835 12.97 -32.39 -12.83
CA ALA A 835 11.67 -32.99 -13.17
C ALA A 835 11.31 -34.25 -12.29
N PRO A 836 10.11 -34.86 -12.40
CA PRO A 836 8.84 -34.32 -11.87
C PRO A 836 8.02 -35.39 -11.09
N ILE A 837 8.07 -35.45 -9.74
CA ILE A 837 7.17 -36.34 -8.94
C ILE A 837 6.73 -35.72 -7.59
N VAL A 838 5.51 -35.16 -7.58
CA VAL A 838 4.60 -34.74 -6.46
C VAL A 838 4.98 -33.61 -5.47
N ASN A 839 4.06 -32.64 -5.38
CA ASN A 839 3.69 -31.85 -4.18
C ASN A 839 4.68 -30.78 -3.65
N GLU A 840 5.03 -29.78 -4.46
CA GLU A 840 5.42 -28.46 -3.93
C GLU A 840 4.35 -27.43 -4.29
N ILE A 841 3.68 -27.01 -3.23
CA ILE A 841 2.54 -26.10 -3.22
C ILE A 841 3.07 -24.70 -3.48
N TYR A 842 2.66 -24.15 -4.61
CA TYR A 842 2.63 -22.71 -4.86
C TYR A 842 2.21 -21.95 -3.60
N ARG A 843 3.15 -21.22 -2.99
CA ARG A 843 2.82 -20.37 -1.84
C ARG A 843 2.01 -19.16 -2.31
N PRO A 844 1.25 -18.48 -1.43
CA PRO A 844 0.06 -17.72 -1.83
C PRO A 844 0.01 -16.28 -1.32
N LEU A 845 0.00 -15.32 -2.21
CA LEU A 845 0.41 -13.98 -1.80
C LEU A 845 -0.85 -13.10 -1.40
N SER A 846 -0.71 -11.95 -0.71
CA SER A 846 -1.77 -11.08 -0.04
C SER A 846 -1.67 -9.60 -0.50
N LEU A 847 -2.26 -8.52 0.16
CA LEU A 847 -1.83 -7.05 0.23
C LEU A 847 -2.96 -5.91 0.45
N THR A 848 -2.70 -4.65 0.99
CA THR A 848 -3.48 -3.34 0.85
C THR A 848 -2.78 -1.99 0.35
N ASN A 849 -3.00 -0.69 0.74
CA ASN A 849 -2.37 0.66 0.30
C ASN A 849 -1.52 1.69 1.26
N PHE A 850 -0.26 2.15 0.94
CA PHE A 850 0.78 2.76 1.88
C PHE A 850 1.14 4.25 1.47
N ASN A 851 0.39 5.35 1.77
CA ASN A 851 0.57 6.86 1.50
C ASN A 851 1.49 7.41 0.34
N GLY A 852 1.80 6.72 -0.73
CA GLY A 852 2.49 7.33 -1.88
C GLY A 852 3.25 6.37 -2.77
N THR A 853 3.54 5.18 -2.26
CA THR A 853 4.59 4.36 -2.85
C THR A 853 4.26 2.92 -2.54
N LEU A 854 4.56 1.98 -3.44
CA LEU A 854 3.85 0.72 -3.49
C LEU A 854 4.59 -0.51 -2.99
N MET A 855 3.87 -1.57 -2.54
CA MET A 855 4.27 -2.93 -2.10
C MET A 855 4.05 -4.19 -2.96
N PHE A 856 4.81 -5.28 -2.68
CA PHE A 856 4.93 -6.60 -3.35
C PHE A 856 6.09 -7.58 -3.20
N SER A 857 5.83 -8.88 -3.39
CA SER A 857 6.83 -9.94 -3.18
C SER A 857 6.88 -11.19 -4.06
N ALA A 858 8.06 -11.63 -4.35
CA ALA A 858 8.40 -11.58 -5.71
C ALA A 858 8.68 -12.96 -6.21
N ASN A 859 9.88 -13.46 -6.04
CA ASN A 859 10.75 -13.36 -7.18
C ASN A 859 12.18 -12.74 -7.05
N GLY A 860 13.30 -13.28 -7.56
CA GLY A 860 14.63 -12.62 -7.74
C GLY A 860 15.73 -13.24 -8.70
N GLY A 861 16.24 -14.49 -8.54
CA GLY A 861 17.50 -15.01 -9.19
C GLY A 861 18.28 -16.18 -8.49
N SER A 862 19.62 -16.08 -8.29
CA SER A 862 20.44 -16.89 -7.33
C SER A 862 20.02 -17.04 -5.83
N LEU A 863 18.86 -16.55 -5.41
CA LEU A 863 18.22 -16.64 -4.12
C LEU A 863 17.08 -17.74 -4.12
N GLY A 864 15.84 -17.38 -3.72
CA GLY A 864 14.49 -17.95 -3.31
C GLY A 864 13.55 -16.71 -3.00
N SER A 865 12.20 -16.69 -2.94
CA SER A 865 11.01 -15.69 -2.93
C SER A 865 10.68 -14.09 -3.22
N GLU A 866 11.45 -13.03 -3.62
CA GLU A 866 11.63 -11.59 -3.06
C GLU A 866 10.69 -10.60 -2.33
N LEU A 867 11.38 -9.67 -1.68
CA LEU A 867 11.04 -8.59 -0.78
C LEU A 867 11.53 -7.08 -1.23
N TRP A 868 10.63 -5.35 -2.58
CA TRP A 868 10.93 -3.88 -3.15
C TRP A 868 10.50 -2.55 -2.42
N SER A 869 10.11 -1.50 -3.20
CA SER A 869 8.99 -0.52 -3.14
C SER A 869 8.94 0.26 -4.43
N LEU A 870 7.93 1.12 -4.60
CA LEU A 870 7.92 2.08 -5.70
C LEU A 870 7.25 3.39 -5.39
N ASP A 871 7.98 4.49 -5.55
CA ASP A 871 7.41 5.82 -5.37
C ASP A 871 6.71 6.35 -6.62
N LEU A 872 5.54 6.94 -6.34
CA LEU A 872 4.48 7.36 -7.23
C LEU A 872 3.88 8.66 -6.73
N ARG A 873 4.50 9.20 -5.68
CA ARG A 873 4.45 10.60 -5.44
C ARG A 873 5.29 11.25 -6.53
N GLU A 874 4.66 12.12 -7.30
CA GLU A 874 5.38 13.04 -8.16
C GLU A 874 5.79 14.24 -7.29
N GLU A 875 7.06 14.63 -7.37
CA GLU A 875 7.54 15.87 -6.77
C GLU A 875 7.07 17.03 -7.64
N GLU A 876 6.05 17.75 -7.17
CA GLU A 876 5.50 18.96 -7.79
C GLU A 876 6.27 20.17 -7.29
N PRO A 877 7.19 20.78 -8.09
CA PRO A 877 8.08 21.81 -7.58
C PRO A 877 7.35 23.14 -7.38
N LEU A 878 7.63 23.78 -6.25
CA LEU A 878 6.98 25.00 -5.80
C LEU A 878 7.99 26.11 -5.56
N ILE A 879 7.63 27.31 -6.02
CA ILE A 879 8.33 28.55 -5.70
C ILE A 879 7.39 29.42 -4.87
N VAL A 880 7.71 29.64 -3.60
CA VAL A 880 6.92 30.49 -2.70
C VAL A 880 7.60 31.84 -2.56
N THR A 881 6.84 32.94 -2.73
CA THR A 881 7.36 34.30 -2.51
C THR A 881 6.54 35.11 -1.53
N GLY A 882 7.24 35.82 -0.65
CA GLY A 882 6.69 36.82 0.26
C GLY A 882 7.02 38.24 -0.22
N SER A 883 6.03 39.12 -0.26
CA SER A 883 6.26 40.55 -0.54
C SER A 883 7.13 41.22 0.54
N ASP A 884 8.05 42.10 0.13
CA ASP A 884 8.83 42.95 1.05
C ASP A 884 8.05 44.21 1.46
N TYR A 885 8.62 45.02 2.35
CA TYR A 885 7.97 46.22 2.90
C TYR A 885 7.46 47.20 1.84
N GLY A 886 6.36 47.90 2.15
CA GLY A 886 5.83 49.03 1.40
C GLY A 886 4.60 48.76 0.53
N GLU A 887 4.30 47.49 0.23
CA GLU A 887 3.06 47.02 -0.42
C GLU A 887 2.27 46.11 0.54
N PRO A 888 1.00 45.78 0.28
CA PRO A 888 0.23 44.82 1.07
C PRO A 888 0.96 43.48 1.19
N SER A 889 1.09 42.99 2.42
CA SER A 889 1.88 41.81 2.75
C SER A 889 1.16 40.53 2.33
N ILE A 890 1.41 40.10 1.09
CA ILE A 890 0.90 38.89 0.43
C ILE A 890 1.99 37.81 0.32
N VAL A 891 1.56 36.54 0.37
CA VAL A 891 2.29 35.34 -0.05
C VAL A 891 1.72 34.85 -1.39
N ARG A 892 2.59 34.40 -2.29
CA ARG A 892 2.22 33.84 -3.61
C ARG A 892 2.97 32.54 -3.84
N ILE A 893 2.29 31.56 -4.42
CA ILE A 893 2.81 30.23 -4.74
C ILE A 893 2.82 30.10 -6.27
N PHE A 894 3.91 29.59 -6.82
CA PHE A 894 4.09 29.38 -8.25
C PHE A 894 4.58 27.96 -8.52
N ASP A 895 4.26 27.45 -9.71
CA ASP A 895 4.88 26.25 -10.30
C ASP A 895 6.33 26.54 -10.75
N GLU A 896 7.00 25.51 -11.27
CA GLU A 896 8.35 25.56 -11.83
C GLU A 896 8.46 26.55 -13.00
N THR A 897 7.40 26.68 -13.82
CA THR A 897 7.35 27.64 -14.94
C THR A 897 7.19 29.11 -14.53
N GLY A 898 6.79 29.37 -13.29
CA GLY A 898 6.48 30.70 -12.77
C GLY A 898 5.02 31.14 -12.98
N THR A 899 4.09 30.21 -13.20
CA THR A 899 2.64 30.45 -13.18
C THR A 899 2.13 30.48 -11.74
N GLU A 900 1.33 31.48 -11.38
CA GLU A 900 0.79 31.61 -10.02
C GLU A 900 -0.33 30.60 -9.79
N LEU A 901 -0.09 29.66 -8.87
CA LEU A 901 -1.06 28.64 -8.44
C LEU A 901 -2.07 29.24 -7.46
N SER A 902 -1.59 29.96 -6.43
CA SER A 902 -2.43 30.60 -5.44
C SER A 902 -1.76 31.81 -4.77
N SER A 903 -2.54 32.62 -4.06
CA SER A 903 -2.02 33.69 -3.20
C SER A 903 -2.95 34.07 -2.07
N PHE A 904 -2.38 34.45 -0.92
CA PHE A 904 -3.13 34.76 0.31
C PHE A 904 -2.42 35.80 1.19
N PHE A 905 -3.19 36.38 2.11
CA PHE A 905 -2.69 37.34 3.11
C PHE A 905 -2.54 36.64 4.47
N PRO A 906 -1.33 36.27 4.91
CA PRO A 906 -1.14 35.58 6.19
C PRO A 906 -1.42 36.48 7.41
N TYR A 907 -1.38 37.79 7.21
CA TYR A 907 -1.70 38.83 8.21
C TYR A 907 -2.78 39.77 7.65
N THR A 908 -3.20 40.77 8.42
CA THR A 908 -4.18 41.77 7.95
C THR A 908 -3.73 42.46 6.66
N GLU A 909 -4.61 42.65 5.68
CA GLU A 909 -4.31 43.29 4.37
C GLU A 909 -3.61 44.66 4.49
N ASP A 910 -3.91 45.43 5.54
CA ASP A 910 -3.27 46.73 5.83
C ASP A 910 -1.79 46.62 6.29
N PHE A 911 -1.28 45.41 6.56
CA PHE A 911 0.10 45.19 6.97
C PHE A 911 1.04 45.34 5.76
N THR A 912 2.05 46.20 5.91
CA THR A 912 3.00 46.56 4.84
C THR A 912 4.45 46.44 5.29
N GLY A 913 4.71 45.67 6.35
CA GLY A 913 6.05 45.44 6.90
C GLY A 913 6.87 44.36 6.15
N GLY A 914 6.26 43.69 5.17
CA GLY A 914 6.81 42.55 4.45
C GLY A 914 6.65 41.22 5.20
N ILE A 915 6.75 40.10 4.48
CA ILE A 915 6.69 38.73 5.01
C ILE A 915 7.95 37.98 4.63
N ARG A 916 8.46 37.17 5.58
CA ARG A 916 9.50 36.16 5.31
C ARG A 916 8.80 34.80 5.34
N VAL A 917 9.17 33.95 4.40
CA VAL A 917 8.59 32.62 4.17
C VAL A 917 9.68 31.57 4.29
N ALA A 918 9.30 30.38 4.74
CA ALA A 918 10.03 29.12 4.63
C ALA A 918 9.02 28.01 4.36
N THR A 919 9.49 26.88 3.84
CA THR A 919 8.70 25.71 3.45
C THR A 919 9.25 24.45 4.10
N GLY A 920 8.39 23.49 4.42
CA GLY A 920 8.70 22.19 5.05
C GLY A 920 7.42 21.54 5.59
N ASP A 921 7.39 20.24 5.83
CA ASP A 921 6.19 19.54 6.34
C ASP A 921 6.11 19.65 7.87
N ILE A 922 5.28 20.57 8.37
CA ILE A 922 5.17 20.85 9.82
C ILE A 922 4.18 19.90 10.51
N ASN A 923 3.25 19.28 9.78
CA ASN A 923 2.10 18.58 10.33
C ASN A 923 2.11 17.06 10.06
N GLY A 924 3.07 16.56 9.27
CA GLY A 924 3.30 15.17 8.93
C GLY A 924 2.29 14.58 7.94
N ASP A 925 1.64 15.40 7.11
CA ASP A 925 0.68 14.95 6.09
C ASP A 925 1.28 14.70 4.71
N GLY A 926 2.60 14.94 4.53
CA GLY A 926 3.31 14.75 3.27
C GLY A 926 3.13 15.90 2.26
N THR A 927 2.41 16.96 2.62
CA THR A 927 2.31 18.21 1.86
C THR A 927 3.17 19.28 2.54
N LEU A 928 3.87 20.11 1.77
CA LEU A 928 4.64 21.20 2.36
C LEU A 928 3.74 22.26 2.98
N ASP A 929 4.13 22.71 4.15
CA ASP A 929 3.59 23.87 4.83
C ASP A 929 4.42 25.13 4.55
N ILE A 930 3.75 26.28 4.55
CA ILE A 930 4.34 27.61 4.39
C ILE A 930 4.36 28.30 5.74
N VAL A 931 5.53 28.31 6.37
CA VAL A 931 5.75 29.04 7.62
C VAL A 931 6.04 30.51 7.32
N THR A 932 5.18 31.39 7.81
CA THR A 932 5.28 32.84 7.62
C THR A 932 5.64 33.56 8.90
N VAL A 933 6.54 34.54 8.80
CA VAL A 933 6.80 35.51 9.88
C VAL A 933 6.82 36.94 9.34
N PRO A 934 6.31 37.93 10.10
CA PRO A 934 6.22 39.29 9.62
C PRO A 934 7.55 40.03 9.75
N GLY A 935 7.74 41.01 8.87
CA GLY A 935 8.82 41.98 8.95
C GLY A 935 8.54 43.10 9.95
N LEU A 936 9.17 44.25 9.69
CA LEU A 936 9.19 45.39 10.61
C LEU A 936 7.76 45.86 10.97
N GLY A 937 7.46 45.88 12.27
CA GLY A 937 6.19 46.35 12.81
C GLY A 937 5.12 45.27 13.07
N GLY A 938 5.29 44.03 12.60
CA GLY A 938 4.26 42.98 12.72
C GLY A 938 4.25 42.20 14.05
N GLY A 939 5.25 42.38 14.91
CA GLY A 939 5.44 41.54 16.11
C GLY A 939 6.15 40.21 15.79
N PRO A 940 6.30 39.29 16.75
CA PRO A 940 7.00 38.02 16.56
C PRO A 940 6.00 36.86 16.36
N HIS A 941 4.98 37.08 15.54
CA HIS A 941 3.90 36.12 15.27
C HIS A 941 4.37 35.14 14.19
N VAL A 942 4.26 33.84 14.45
CA VAL A 942 4.47 32.76 13.47
C VAL A 942 3.10 32.25 13.05
N ARG A 943 2.90 32.04 11.75
CA ARG A 943 1.70 31.42 11.19
C ARG A 943 2.04 30.44 10.07
N VAL A 944 1.43 29.27 10.11
CA VAL A 944 1.70 28.16 9.18
C VAL A 944 0.47 27.88 8.31
N PHE A 945 0.68 27.63 7.03
CA PHE A 945 -0.38 27.45 6.04
C PHE A 945 -0.04 26.32 5.07
N ASP A 946 -0.99 25.42 4.85
CA ASP A 946 -0.93 24.37 3.83
C ASP A 946 -0.68 24.99 2.46
N SER A 947 0.33 24.51 1.73
CA SER A 947 0.74 25.08 0.44
C SER A 947 -0.27 24.83 -0.69
N THR A 948 -1.04 23.75 -0.63
CA THR A 948 -2.04 23.37 -1.64
C THR A 948 -3.33 24.18 -1.48
N THR A 949 -3.83 24.31 -0.25
CA THR A 949 -5.11 24.98 0.05
C THR A 949 -4.96 26.47 0.40
N GLY A 950 -3.76 26.91 0.78
CA GLY A 950 -3.49 28.27 1.29
C GLY A 950 -4.23 28.59 2.59
N GLN A 951 -4.78 27.57 3.28
CA GLN A 951 -5.45 27.72 4.58
C GLN A 951 -4.46 27.48 5.71
N MET A 952 -4.77 28.01 6.89
CA MET A 952 -4.00 27.72 8.11
C MET A 952 -4.24 26.27 8.52
N ILE A 953 -3.15 25.49 8.71
CA ILE A 953 -3.25 24.10 9.15
C ILE A 953 -3.95 23.97 10.50
N GLN A 954 -4.57 22.81 10.74
CA GLN A 954 -5.33 22.54 11.96
C GLN A 954 -4.58 21.64 12.95
N ASN A 955 -3.68 20.79 12.44
CA ASN A 955 -2.79 19.94 13.21
C ASN A 955 -1.42 20.64 13.36
N GLY A 956 -0.67 20.34 14.43
CA GLY A 956 0.63 20.99 14.69
C GLY A 956 0.57 22.48 15.09
N PRO A 957 1.73 23.15 15.22
CA PRO A 957 1.89 24.52 15.72
C PRO A 957 1.69 25.61 14.65
N HIS A 958 0.49 26.17 14.58
CA HIS A 958 0.04 26.97 13.43
C HIS A 958 -0.25 28.47 13.66
N ASP A 959 -0.49 28.92 14.90
CA ASP A 959 -0.65 30.35 15.24
C ASP A 959 -0.07 30.60 16.65
N PHE A 960 1.15 31.15 16.74
CA PHE A 960 1.83 31.38 18.02
C PHE A 960 2.86 32.53 18.00
N TYR A 961 3.28 32.99 19.19
CA TYR A 961 4.34 34.01 19.33
C TYR A 961 5.68 33.39 19.73
N ALA A 962 6.66 33.41 18.83
CA ALA A 962 8.01 32.88 19.10
C ALA A 962 8.79 33.70 20.16
N TYR A 963 8.54 35.02 20.20
CA TYR A 963 9.17 35.95 21.16
C TYR A 963 8.13 36.77 21.91
N ALA A 964 8.56 37.56 22.90
CA ALA A 964 7.67 38.44 23.66
C ALA A 964 6.91 39.40 22.71
N PRO A 965 5.58 39.59 22.83
CA PRO A 965 4.77 40.30 21.83
C PRO A 965 5.18 41.76 21.51
N ASN A 966 6.02 42.37 22.34
CA ASN A 966 6.59 43.69 22.10
C ASN A 966 7.84 43.70 21.20
N VAL A 967 8.32 42.54 20.74
CA VAL A 967 9.41 42.41 19.76
C VAL A 967 8.85 42.66 18.35
N VAL A 968 8.82 43.94 17.96
CA VAL A 968 8.24 44.41 16.68
C VAL A 968 9.30 44.75 15.62
N VAL A 969 10.54 44.29 15.79
CA VAL A 969 11.66 44.57 14.86
C VAL A 969 11.59 43.76 13.56
N GLY A 970 10.75 42.73 13.52
CA GLY A 970 10.65 41.75 12.42
C GLY A 970 11.45 40.48 12.72
N LEU A 971 11.09 39.39 12.03
CA LEU A 971 11.76 38.09 12.13
C LEU A 971 12.30 37.60 10.78
N TYR A 972 13.15 36.58 10.86
CA TYR A 972 13.46 35.61 9.79
C TYR A 972 13.08 34.21 10.27
N VAL A 973 12.77 33.34 9.33
CA VAL A 973 12.39 31.95 9.56
C VAL A 973 13.16 31.03 8.62
N ALA A 974 13.45 29.83 9.10
CA ALA A 974 13.86 28.66 8.34
C ALA A 974 13.12 27.45 8.93
N VAL A 975 13.08 26.36 8.18
CA VAL A 975 12.37 25.12 8.52
C VAL A 975 13.30 23.95 8.17
N GLY A 976 13.20 22.85 8.92
CA GLY A 976 13.95 21.61 8.68
C GLY A 976 13.93 20.73 9.93
N ASP A 977 13.76 19.41 9.78
CA ASP A 977 13.71 18.46 10.90
C ASP A 977 15.05 18.43 11.66
N VAL A 978 15.11 19.10 12.81
CA VAL A 978 16.33 19.14 13.63
C VAL A 978 16.42 17.97 14.59
N ASN A 979 15.37 17.16 14.75
CA ASN A 979 15.24 16.22 15.87
C ASN A 979 14.96 14.75 15.46
N LYS A 980 14.66 14.51 14.17
CA LYS A 980 14.23 13.25 13.56
C LYS A 980 12.96 12.67 14.17
N ASP A 981 11.93 13.50 14.36
CA ASP A 981 10.58 13.02 14.69
C ASP A 981 9.69 12.83 13.45
N GLY A 982 10.18 13.18 12.25
CA GLY A 982 9.44 13.08 10.98
C GLY A 982 8.59 14.31 10.67
N PHE A 983 8.72 15.38 11.46
CA PHE A 983 8.07 16.67 11.26
C PHE A 983 9.14 17.76 11.20
N ASP A 984 9.07 18.64 10.21
CA ASP A 984 10.03 19.73 10.08
C ASP A 984 9.90 20.76 11.24
N ASP A 985 11.04 21.21 11.77
CA ASP A 985 11.07 22.09 12.93
C ASP A 985 11.14 23.59 12.56
N ILE A 986 10.42 24.43 13.30
CA ILE A 986 10.34 25.88 13.02
C ILE A 986 11.49 26.63 13.69
N ILE A 987 12.43 27.15 12.88
CA ILE A 987 13.60 27.92 13.32
C ILE A 987 13.35 29.41 13.10
N THR A 988 13.30 30.20 14.19
CA THR A 988 13.09 31.65 14.13
C THR A 988 14.30 32.44 14.61
N SER A 989 14.54 33.59 13.98
CA SER A 989 15.52 34.58 14.45
C SER A 989 15.02 36.02 14.27
N VAL A 990 15.61 36.96 15.02
CA VAL A 990 15.18 38.36 15.05
C VAL A 990 15.95 39.26 14.07
N ASP A 991 15.26 40.21 13.44
CA ASP A 991 15.84 41.21 12.52
C ASP A 991 16.56 42.34 13.30
N ALA A 992 17.08 43.34 12.57
CA ALA A 992 17.89 44.43 13.10
C ALA A 992 17.24 45.14 14.31
N GLY A 993 17.95 45.14 15.43
CA GLY A 993 17.54 45.67 16.73
C GLY A 993 17.20 44.62 17.79
N GLY A 994 16.97 43.35 17.40
CA GLY A 994 16.63 42.28 18.35
C GLY A 994 17.82 41.57 19.01
N GLY A 995 19.04 41.71 18.45
CA GLY A 995 20.21 40.90 18.82
C GLY A 995 20.36 39.65 17.94
N PRO A 996 21.29 38.73 18.22
CA PRO A 996 21.50 37.53 17.40
C PRO A 996 20.86 36.28 18.01
N HIS A 997 19.61 36.39 18.48
CA HIS A 997 18.89 35.33 19.18
C HIS A 997 18.15 34.41 18.20
N ILE A 998 18.29 33.11 18.37
CA ILE A 998 17.62 32.04 17.61
C ILE A 998 16.79 31.19 18.56
N LYS A 999 15.63 30.72 18.10
CA LYS A 999 14.76 29.75 18.78
C LYS A 999 14.26 28.70 17.82
N VAL A 1000 14.21 27.45 18.26
CA VAL A 1000 13.75 26.30 17.49
C VAL A 1000 12.55 25.67 18.18
N PHE A 1001 11.47 25.42 17.45
CA PHE A 1001 10.23 24.85 17.97
C PHE A 1001 9.89 23.56 17.22
N SER A 1002 9.51 22.51 17.95
CA SER A 1002 9.14 21.20 17.41
C SER A 1002 7.99 21.31 16.42
N GLY A 1003 8.13 20.75 15.22
CA GLY A 1003 7.08 20.61 14.22
C GLY A 1003 5.89 19.83 14.78
N GLN A 1004 6.15 18.64 15.32
CA GLN A 1004 5.11 17.80 15.91
C GLN A 1004 4.35 18.46 17.08
N THR A 1005 5.04 19.13 18.02
CA THR A 1005 4.45 19.50 19.32
C THR A 1005 4.36 21.00 19.62
N GLY A 1006 5.02 21.86 18.82
CA GLY A 1006 5.20 23.29 19.12
C GLY A 1006 6.09 23.59 20.32
N SER A 1007 6.69 22.59 20.96
CA SER A 1007 7.56 22.77 22.13
C SER A 1007 8.89 23.42 21.74
N LEU A 1008 9.46 24.26 22.61
CA LEU A 1008 10.80 24.82 22.39
C LEU A 1008 11.86 23.71 22.52
N ILE A 1009 12.58 23.41 21.44
CA ILE A 1009 13.72 22.48 21.41
C ILE A 1009 14.95 23.16 22.01
N THR A 1010 15.35 24.31 21.43
CA THR A 1010 16.54 25.06 21.88
C THR A 1010 16.44 26.56 21.62
N GLU A 1011 17.22 27.35 22.39
CA GLU A 1011 17.42 28.78 22.14
C GLU A 1011 18.87 29.20 22.42
N PHE A 1012 19.48 30.00 21.54
CA PHE A 1012 20.88 30.41 21.66
C PHE A 1012 21.22 31.71 20.94
N TYR A 1013 22.40 32.27 21.21
CA TYR A 1013 22.92 33.47 20.55
C TYR A 1013 23.98 33.09 19.50
N ALA A 1014 23.64 33.20 18.22
CA ALA A 1014 24.53 32.84 17.10
C ALA A 1014 25.75 33.77 16.94
N TYR A 1015 25.73 34.96 17.54
CA TYR A 1015 26.86 35.91 17.58
C TYR A 1015 26.98 36.55 18.96
N ALA A 1016 28.01 37.36 19.19
CA ALA A 1016 28.17 38.09 20.44
C ALA A 1016 26.90 38.93 20.74
N PRO A 1017 26.32 38.90 21.96
CA PRO A 1017 25.00 39.50 22.23
C PRO A 1017 24.86 41.01 21.95
N ASN A 1018 25.96 41.72 21.76
CA ASN A 1018 25.98 43.14 21.35
C ASN A 1018 25.91 43.36 19.83
N VAL A 1019 25.85 42.30 19.02
CA VAL A 1019 25.64 42.35 17.57
C VAL A 1019 24.14 42.51 17.31
N THR A 1020 23.70 43.72 16.99
CA THR A 1020 22.27 44.06 16.87
C THR A 1020 21.78 44.18 15.42
N VAL A 1021 22.51 43.63 14.45
CA VAL A 1021 22.21 43.77 13.00
C VAL A 1021 21.18 42.75 12.48
N GLY A 1022 20.65 41.90 13.36
CA GLY A 1022 19.81 40.76 13.02
C GLY A 1022 20.61 39.56 12.50
N VAL A 1023 19.92 38.43 12.38
CA VAL A 1023 20.46 37.17 11.82
C VAL A 1023 19.59 36.72 10.66
N ARG A 1024 20.20 36.05 9.67
CA ARG A 1024 19.53 35.33 8.60
C ARG A 1024 19.83 33.86 8.82
N VAL A 1025 18.81 33.03 8.69
CA VAL A 1025 18.82 31.61 9.00
C VAL A 1025 18.47 30.81 7.76
N ALA A 1026 19.08 29.63 7.64
CA ALA A 1026 18.67 28.52 6.78
C ALA A 1026 18.90 27.23 7.58
N ALA A 1027 18.29 26.13 7.14
CA ALA A 1027 18.52 24.80 7.70
C ALA A 1027 18.94 23.83 6.58
N GLY A 1028 19.56 22.71 6.95
CA GLY A 1028 19.98 21.62 6.06
C GLY A 1028 20.94 20.66 6.78
N ASP A 1029 21.11 19.42 6.30
CA ASP A 1029 22.06 18.46 6.87
C ASP A 1029 23.50 18.76 6.41
N ILE A 1030 24.28 19.42 7.27
CA ILE A 1030 25.62 19.94 6.90
C ILE A 1030 26.75 18.96 7.25
N ASP A 1031 26.49 17.90 8.04
CA ASP A 1031 27.52 16.91 8.38
C ASP A 1031 27.16 15.43 8.15
N GLY A 1032 25.97 15.16 7.61
CA GLY A 1032 25.56 13.83 7.16
C GLY A 1032 25.08 12.94 8.29
N ASP A 1033 24.70 13.52 9.44
CA ASP A 1033 24.04 12.78 10.52
C ASP A 1033 22.51 12.71 10.33
N GLY A 1034 21.99 13.37 9.28
CA GLY A 1034 20.60 13.47 8.87
C GLY A 1034 19.74 14.41 9.72
N PHE A 1035 20.31 15.09 10.72
CA PHE A 1035 19.58 16.11 11.48
C PHE A 1035 19.85 17.48 10.88
N ALA A 1036 18.82 18.30 10.70
CA ALA A 1036 19.01 19.63 10.13
C ALA A 1036 19.86 20.53 11.05
N GLU A 1037 20.92 21.08 10.48
CA GLU A 1037 21.81 22.06 11.06
C GLU A 1037 21.34 23.50 10.78
N ILE A 1038 21.55 24.42 11.71
CA ILE A 1038 21.17 25.83 11.56
C ILE A 1038 22.34 26.64 11.01
N ILE A 1039 22.23 27.07 9.75
CA ILE A 1039 23.16 28.00 9.11
C ILE A 1039 22.77 29.43 9.47
N THR A 1040 23.75 30.26 9.83
CA THR A 1040 23.51 31.64 10.27
C THR A 1040 24.43 32.64 9.57
N SER A 1041 23.93 33.84 9.31
CA SER A 1041 24.74 35.00 8.89
C SER A 1041 24.24 36.33 9.48
N PRO A 1042 25.11 37.33 9.73
CA PRO A 1042 24.69 38.64 10.24
C PRO A 1042 23.98 39.50 9.18
N GLY A 1043 23.04 40.33 9.63
CA GLY A 1043 22.38 41.31 8.78
C GLY A 1043 23.21 42.54 8.42
N ALA A 1044 22.56 43.53 7.79
CA ALA A 1044 23.21 44.73 7.27
C ALA A 1044 23.85 45.57 8.40
N GLY A 1045 25.14 45.91 8.21
CA GLY A 1045 26.03 46.44 9.24
C GLY A 1045 26.96 45.39 9.86
N GLY A 1046 26.70 44.10 9.62
CA GLY A 1046 27.58 42.97 9.95
C GLY A 1046 28.40 42.49 8.76
N GLY A 1047 29.51 41.80 9.04
CA GLY A 1047 30.36 41.18 8.02
C GLY A 1047 29.80 39.86 7.47
N PRO A 1048 30.36 39.32 6.37
CA PRO A 1048 29.85 38.12 5.69
C PRO A 1048 30.28 36.82 6.39
N HIS A 1049 30.09 36.74 7.71
CA HIS A 1049 30.59 35.67 8.57
C HIS A 1049 29.54 34.58 8.77
N VAL A 1050 29.65 33.48 8.02
CA VAL A 1050 28.74 32.33 8.10
C VAL A 1050 29.17 31.40 9.24
N ARG A 1051 28.20 30.92 10.03
CA ARG A 1051 28.40 29.95 11.13
C ARG A 1051 27.27 28.92 11.15
N VAL A 1052 27.62 27.67 11.41
CA VAL A 1052 26.67 26.53 11.49
C VAL A 1052 26.58 26.00 12.91
N PHE A 1053 25.36 25.60 13.34
CA PHE A 1053 25.04 25.14 14.69
C PHE A 1053 24.14 23.91 14.66
N ASP A 1054 24.40 22.94 15.53
CA ASP A 1054 23.54 21.77 15.75
C ASP A 1054 22.14 22.23 16.17
N GLY A 1055 21.11 21.79 15.45
CA GLY A 1055 19.73 22.28 15.63
C GLY A 1055 19.09 21.90 16.96
N ARG A 1056 19.52 20.79 17.58
CA ARG A 1056 19.02 20.24 18.85
C ARG A 1056 19.59 20.97 20.06
N THR A 1057 20.87 21.31 20.00
CA THR A 1057 21.68 21.74 21.16
C THR A 1057 22.13 23.20 21.08
N GLY A 1058 22.00 23.83 19.91
CA GLY A 1058 22.50 25.19 19.65
C GLY A 1058 24.03 25.31 19.76
N GLN A 1059 24.76 24.19 19.75
CA GLN A 1059 26.22 24.19 19.80
C GLN A 1059 26.80 24.42 18.41
N GLN A 1060 27.85 25.24 18.31
CA GLN A 1060 28.49 25.48 17.01
C GLN A 1060 29.16 24.19 16.51
N LYS A 1061 28.83 23.77 15.28
CA LYS A 1061 29.46 22.61 14.65
C LYS A 1061 30.93 22.87 14.33
N SER A 1062 31.69 21.78 14.22
CA SER A 1062 33.05 21.77 13.70
C SER A 1062 33.07 21.02 12.38
N GLY A 1063 33.63 21.63 11.34
CA GLY A 1063 33.69 21.06 10.00
C GLY A 1063 34.21 22.10 9.00
N PRO A 1064 34.47 21.71 7.75
CA PRO A 1064 35.14 22.57 6.76
C PRO A 1064 34.39 23.88 6.51
N ALA A 1065 33.08 23.80 6.21
CA ALA A 1065 32.24 24.96 5.87
C ALA A 1065 31.47 25.55 7.08
N THR A 1066 31.86 25.26 8.32
CA THR A 1066 31.03 25.59 9.50
C THR A 1066 31.30 26.96 10.14
N ASN A 1067 32.37 27.68 9.76
CA ASN A 1067 32.77 28.94 10.40
C ASN A 1067 33.76 29.78 9.55
N PHE A 1068 33.26 30.58 8.60
CA PHE A 1068 34.10 31.26 7.59
C PHE A 1068 33.51 32.57 7.06
N TYR A 1069 34.31 33.33 6.31
CA TYR A 1069 33.84 34.54 5.61
C TYR A 1069 33.60 34.24 4.13
N ALA A 1070 32.34 34.32 3.67
CA ALA A 1070 31.96 33.98 2.29
C ALA A 1070 32.41 35.04 1.25
N TYR A 1071 32.52 36.30 1.68
CA TYR A 1071 32.95 37.45 0.88
C TYR A 1071 34.08 38.23 1.58
N ASP A 1072 34.55 39.31 0.96
CA ASP A 1072 35.57 40.19 1.56
C ASP A 1072 35.16 40.61 2.99
N PRO A 1073 35.98 40.35 4.03
CA PRO A 1073 35.65 40.73 5.42
C PRO A 1073 35.41 42.24 5.65
N ALA A 1074 35.78 43.11 4.71
CA ALA A 1074 35.46 44.54 4.74
C ALA A 1074 34.04 44.86 4.24
N PHE A 1075 33.37 43.94 3.57
CA PHE A 1075 31.97 44.07 3.18
C PHE A 1075 31.08 44.03 4.43
N THR A 1076 30.10 44.95 4.51
CA THR A 1076 29.21 45.09 5.68
C THR A 1076 27.72 45.15 5.30
N GLY A 1077 27.35 44.70 4.10
CA GLY A 1077 25.94 44.66 3.66
C GLY A 1077 25.13 43.51 4.26
N GLY A 1078 25.74 42.63 5.06
CA GLY A 1078 25.16 41.37 5.49
C GLY A 1078 25.10 40.32 4.37
N VAL A 1079 24.72 39.10 4.72
CA VAL A 1079 24.57 37.97 3.79
C VAL A 1079 23.15 37.39 3.90
N TYR A 1080 22.70 36.72 2.85
CA TYR A 1080 21.58 35.78 2.87
C TYR A 1080 22.15 34.38 2.58
N VAL A 1081 21.58 33.38 3.26
CA VAL A 1081 22.01 31.97 3.23
C VAL A 1081 20.84 31.08 2.84
N ALA A 1082 21.13 29.98 2.16
CA ALA A 1082 20.25 28.84 1.92
C ALA A 1082 21.11 27.54 1.96
N ALA A 1083 20.46 26.38 2.01
CA ALA A 1083 21.10 25.07 1.98
C ALA A 1083 20.39 24.14 0.98
N GLY A 1084 21.12 23.19 0.42
CA GLY A 1084 20.61 22.19 -0.52
C GLY A 1084 21.79 21.42 -1.10
N ASP A 1085 21.64 20.13 -1.39
CA ASP A 1085 22.68 19.32 -2.02
C ASP A 1085 22.86 19.70 -3.51
N ILE A 1086 23.90 20.49 -3.83
CA ILE A 1086 24.14 21.04 -5.17
C ILE A 1086 25.03 20.10 -6.01
N ASN A 1087 25.70 19.13 -5.39
CA ASN A 1087 26.64 18.23 -6.07
C ASN A 1087 26.27 16.74 -5.94
N HIS A 1088 25.15 16.44 -5.27
CA HIS A 1088 24.61 15.13 -4.95
C HIS A 1088 25.65 14.25 -4.22
N ASP A 1089 26.32 14.83 -3.20
CA ASP A 1089 27.27 14.11 -2.34
C ASP A 1089 26.68 13.59 -1.00
N GLY A 1090 25.40 13.86 -0.76
CA GLY A 1090 24.63 13.43 0.40
C GLY A 1090 24.73 14.39 1.59
N LEU A 1091 25.19 15.62 1.35
CA LEU A 1091 25.30 16.70 2.33
C LEU A 1091 24.75 17.99 1.73
N ASP A 1092 24.04 18.80 2.52
CA ASP A 1092 23.57 20.09 2.07
C ASP A 1092 24.72 21.11 1.93
N ASP A 1093 24.80 21.76 0.78
CA ASP A 1093 25.81 22.76 0.46
C ASP A 1093 25.38 24.18 0.86
N LEU A 1094 26.36 25.02 1.17
CA LEU A 1094 26.08 26.38 1.66
C LEU A 1094 25.98 27.38 0.52
N ILE A 1095 24.76 27.78 0.19
CA ILE A 1095 24.47 28.83 -0.79
C ILE A 1095 24.50 30.19 -0.09
N THR A 1096 25.27 31.12 -0.64
CA THR A 1096 25.42 32.47 -0.08
C THR A 1096 25.23 33.56 -1.12
N SER A 1097 24.67 34.69 -0.68
CA SER A 1097 24.55 35.91 -1.49
C SER A 1097 24.73 37.17 -0.62
N PRO A 1098 25.32 38.25 -1.14
CA PRO A 1098 25.51 39.47 -0.38
C PRO A 1098 24.24 40.33 -0.40
N GLY A 1099 23.99 41.01 0.72
CA GLY A 1099 22.97 42.04 0.81
C GLY A 1099 23.34 43.33 0.06
N ALA A 1100 22.58 44.39 0.34
CA ALA A 1100 22.74 45.68 -0.33
C ALA A 1100 24.19 46.20 -0.30
N GLY A 1101 24.68 46.59 -1.48
CA GLY A 1101 26.05 47.06 -1.73
C GLY A 1101 27.01 46.00 -2.29
N GLY A 1102 26.68 44.71 -2.24
CA GLY A 1102 27.60 43.64 -2.67
C GLY A 1102 27.45 43.16 -4.12
N GLY A 1103 26.41 43.60 -4.83
CA GLY A 1103 26.07 43.12 -6.18
C GLY A 1103 25.25 41.81 -6.16
N PRO A 1104 24.88 41.24 -7.32
CA PRO A 1104 24.10 40.00 -7.38
C PRO A 1104 24.98 38.76 -7.44
N HIS A 1105 26.00 38.70 -6.58
CA HIS A 1105 27.10 37.72 -6.69
C HIS A 1105 26.84 36.48 -5.82
N ILE A 1106 26.46 35.36 -6.42
CA ILE A 1106 26.18 34.10 -5.72
C ILE A 1106 27.44 33.27 -5.59
N LYS A 1107 27.58 32.59 -4.45
CA LYS A 1107 28.61 31.57 -4.20
C LYS A 1107 28.02 30.39 -3.45
N VAL A 1108 28.34 29.19 -3.91
CA VAL A 1108 27.99 27.92 -3.27
C VAL A 1108 29.27 27.25 -2.77
N PHE A 1109 29.27 26.79 -1.53
CA PHE A 1109 30.41 26.13 -0.89
C PHE A 1109 30.04 24.71 -0.48
N SER A 1110 30.85 23.73 -0.88
CA SER A 1110 30.69 22.35 -0.45
C SER A 1110 30.80 22.24 1.06
N SER A 1111 29.85 21.58 1.72
CA SER A 1111 29.96 21.28 3.16
C SER A 1111 31.12 20.32 3.46
N ALA A 1112 31.30 19.31 2.60
CA ALA A 1112 32.28 18.23 2.68
C ALA A 1112 33.75 18.71 2.75
N ASP A 1113 34.12 19.78 2.04
CA ASP A 1113 35.51 20.28 2.00
C ASP A 1113 35.70 21.82 2.00
N ALA A 1114 34.62 22.60 2.05
CA ALA A 1114 34.59 24.07 1.87
C ALA A 1114 35.08 24.56 0.50
N GLY A 1115 35.15 23.68 -0.49
CA GLY A 1115 35.42 23.98 -1.89
C GLY A 1115 34.31 24.84 -2.49
N LEU A 1116 34.65 25.66 -3.48
CA LEU A 1116 33.68 26.52 -4.15
C LEU A 1116 33.08 25.76 -5.34
N LEU A 1117 31.79 25.41 -5.24
CA LEU A 1117 31.06 24.71 -6.30
C LEU A 1117 30.63 25.69 -7.40
N GLN A 1118 29.86 26.73 -7.04
CA GLN A 1118 29.35 27.74 -7.97
C GLN A 1118 29.79 29.17 -7.64
N ASN A 1119 29.88 30.02 -8.68
CA ASN A 1119 30.42 31.38 -8.58
C ASN A 1119 29.95 32.28 -9.75
N PHE A 1120 28.79 32.94 -9.62
CA PHE A 1120 28.15 33.62 -10.76
C PHE A 1120 27.34 34.88 -10.36
N TYR A 1121 26.89 35.64 -11.36
CA TYR A 1121 26.03 36.81 -11.16
C TYR A 1121 24.58 36.50 -11.58
N ALA A 1122 23.66 36.42 -10.61
CA ALA A 1122 22.24 36.11 -10.85
C ALA A 1122 21.48 37.24 -11.59
N TYR A 1123 21.97 38.48 -11.54
CA TYR A 1123 21.40 39.64 -12.24
C TYR A 1123 22.51 40.48 -12.88
N HIS A 1124 22.14 41.51 -13.65
CA HIS A 1124 23.10 42.38 -14.31
C HIS A 1124 24.15 42.95 -13.32
N PRO A 1125 25.47 42.81 -13.54
CA PRO A 1125 26.50 43.11 -12.53
C PRO A 1125 26.53 44.54 -11.97
N SER A 1126 25.87 45.51 -12.62
CA SER A 1126 25.73 46.88 -12.10
C SER A 1126 24.63 47.04 -11.04
N PHE A 1127 23.75 46.06 -10.88
CA PHE A 1127 22.76 46.05 -9.80
C PHE A 1127 23.48 45.91 -8.45
N THR A 1128 23.07 46.67 -7.44
CA THR A 1128 23.73 46.68 -6.12
C THR A 1128 22.76 46.51 -4.96
N GLY A 1129 21.50 46.12 -5.22
CA GLY A 1129 20.50 45.86 -4.17
C GLY A 1129 20.76 44.62 -3.31
N GLY A 1130 21.69 43.76 -3.74
CA GLY A 1130 21.90 42.42 -3.16
C GLY A 1130 20.87 41.41 -3.66
N VAL A 1131 21.04 40.15 -3.32
CA VAL A 1131 20.13 39.05 -3.69
C VAL A 1131 19.68 38.34 -2.42
N ARG A 1132 18.51 37.70 -2.47
CA ARG A 1132 18.03 36.72 -1.50
C ARG A 1132 17.94 35.38 -2.22
N VAL A 1133 18.31 34.32 -1.50
CA VAL A 1133 18.47 32.97 -2.04
C VAL A 1133 17.59 31.99 -1.27
N ALA A 1134 17.06 31.03 -1.99
CA ALA A 1134 16.50 29.78 -1.50
C ALA A 1134 16.95 28.67 -2.48
N SER A 1135 16.62 27.44 -2.15
CA SER A 1135 16.97 26.27 -2.94
C SER A 1135 15.95 25.16 -2.74
N ALA A 1136 15.80 24.36 -3.79
CA ALA A 1136 14.98 23.16 -3.92
C ALA A 1136 15.32 22.57 -5.29
N ASP A 1137 15.16 21.28 -5.51
CA ASP A 1137 15.12 20.77 -6.88
C ASP A 1137 13.85 21.35 -7.57
N ILE A 1138 14.02 22.01 -8.72
CA ILE A 1138 12.94 22.66 -9.49
C ILE A 1138 12.77 22.02 -10.87
N ASN A 1139 13.73 21.21 -11.33
CA ASN A 1139 13.65 20.49 -12.60
C ASN A 1139 13.55 18.96 -12.44
N ASN A 1140 13.54 18.47 -11.20
CA ASN A 1140 13.52 17.07 -10.78
C ASN A 1140 14.69 16.27 -11.39
N ASP A 1141 15.90 16.86 -11.41
CA ASP A 1141 17.13 16.20 -11.90
C ASP A 1141 17.99 15.55 -10.80
N GLY A 1142 17.55 15.66 -9.54
CA GLY A 1142 18.21 15.11 -8.35
C GLY A 1142 19.24 16.07 -7.74
N PHE A 1143 19.42 17.29 -8.27
CA PHE A 1143 20.30 18.30 -7.71
C PHE A 1143 19.49 19.52 -7.28
N PHE A 1144 19.80 20.10 -6.12
CA PHE A 1144 19.10 21.31 -5.68
C PHE A 1144 19.41 22.50 -6.60
N ASP A 1145 18.37 23.23 -6.99
CA ASP A 1145 18.48 24.46 -7.77
C ASP A 1145 18.59 25.72 -6.93
N ILE A 1146 19.01 26.81 -7.55
CA ILE A 1146 19.28 28.08 -6.90
C ILE A 1146 18.18 29.09 -7.27
N ILE A 1147 17.22 29.27 -6.37
CA ILE A 1147 16.13 30.25 -6.50
C ILE A 1147 16.62 31.62 -6.00
N THR A 1148 16.50 32.63 -6.85
CA THR A 1148 16.96 33.99 -6.57
C THR A 1148 15.85 35.03 -6.74
N VAL A 1149 15.81 36.00 -5.82
CA VAL A 1149 15.05 37.25 -5.95
C VAL A 1149 15.94 38.44 -5.60
N PRO A 1150 15.83 39.59 -6.28
CA PRO A 1150 16.68 40.73 -6.01
C PRO A 1150 16.19 41.46 -4.75
N GLY A 1151 17.13 42.06 -4.03
CA GLY A 1151 16.82 42.99 -2.95
C GLY A 1151 16.30 44.35 -3.46
N ALA A 1152 16.40 45.35 -2.59
CA ALA A 1152 15.86 46.68 -2.83
C ALA A 1152 16.32 47.29 -4.18
N SER A 1153 15.39 47.95 -4.86
CA SER A 1153 15.46 48.49 -6.23
C SER A 1153 15.50 47.48 -7.39
N GLY A 1154 15.38 46.17 -7.12
CA GLY A 1154 15.42 45.14 -8.17
C GLY A 1154 14.10 44.82 -8.87
N GLY A 1155 12.96 45.10 -8.24
CA GLY A 1155 11.64 44.65 -8.71
C GLY A 1155 11.25 43.26 -8.17
N PRO A 1156 10.06 42.74 -8.49
CA PRO A 1156 9.61 41.41 -8.05
C PRO A 1156 10.10 40.31 -9.02
N HIS A 1157 11.38 40.32 -9.39
CA HIS A 1157 11.92 39.47 -10.46
C HIS A 1157 12.50 38.16 -9.90
N THR A 1158 11.83 37.03 -10.11
CA THR A 1158 12.32 35.71 -9.68
C THR A 1158 13.09 35.04 -10.82
N ARG A 1159 14.23 34.43 -10.48
CA ARG A 1159 15.01 33.57 -11.41
C ARG A 1159 15.48 32.32 -10.69
N VAL A 1160 15.34 31.18 -11.36
CA VAL A 1160 15.83 29.87 -10.90
C VAL A 1160 16.98 29.44 -11.82
N PHE A 1161 18.07 28.99 -11.22
CA PHE A 1161 19.25 28.50 -11.93
C PHE A 1161 19.52 27.05 -11.54
N ASP A 1162 19.77 26.24 -12.56
CA ASP A 1162 20.28 24.88 -12.44
C ASP A 1162 21.50 24.82 -11.51
N GLY A 1163 21.42 24.02 -10.44
CA GLY A 1163 22.45 23.95 -9.40
C GLY A 1163 23.84 23.57 -9.92
N THR A 1164 23.91 22.69 -10.92
CA THR A 1164 25.16 22.11 -11.42
C THR A 1164 25.77 22.87 -12.59
N ASN A 1165 24.94 23.35 -13.53
CA ASN A 1165 25.37 23.90 -14.80
C ASN A 1165 24.95 25.37 -15.05
N LEU A 1166 24.12 25.94 -14.16
CA LEU A 1166 23.69 27.34 -14.16
C LEU A 1166 22.84 27.77 -15.38
N ASN A 1167 22.15 26.85 -16.05
CA ASN A 1167 21.08 27.19 -16.99
C ASN A 1167 19.94 27.96 -16.28
N ASP A 1168 19.30 28.91 -16.98
CA ASP A 1168 18.04 29.52 -16.52
C ASP A 1168 16.92 28.48 -16.65
N LEU A 1169 16.39 27.99 -15.54
CA LEU A 1169 15.23 27.11 -15.51
C LEU A 1169 13.93 27.93 -15.59
N SER A 1170 13.83 28.99 -14.77
CA SER A 1170 12.64 29.85 -14.70
C SER A 1170 12.98 31.33 -14.51
N ASN A 1171 12.17 32.23 -15.05
CA ASN A 1171 12.47 33.66 -15.16
C ASN A 1171 11.20 34.53 -15.33
N PHE A 1172 10.65 35.02 -14.22
CA PHE A 1172 9.30 35.62 -14.19
C PHE A 1172 9.13 36.74 -13.14
N PHE A 1173 8.01 37.46 -13.16
CA PHE A 1173 7.71 38.52 -12.20
C PHE A 1173 6.67 38.08 -11.17
N ALA A 1174 7.13 37.71 -9.97
CA ALA A 1174 6.32 37.16 -8.88
C ALA A 1174 5.57 38.22 -8.04
N GLY A 1175 5.05 39.28 -8.68
CA GLY A 1175 4.32 40.33 -7.96
C GLY A 1175 4.04 41.60 -8.77
N SER A 1176 3.45 42.60 -8.11
CA SER A 1176 3.06 43.86 -8.77
C SER A 1176 4.26 44.58 -9.40
N PRO A 1177 4.16 45.09 -10.64
CA PRO A 1177 5.20 45.92 -11.28
C PRO A 1177 5.59 47.21 -10.53
N THR A 1178 4.84 47.57 -9.48
CA THR A 1178 5.12 48.70 -8.58
C THR A 1178 5.96 48.33 -7.36
N ASN A 1179 6.13 47.04 -7.06
CA ASN A 1179 7.02 46.61 -5.98
C ASN A 1179 8.48 46.84 -6.42
N TYR A 1180 9.11 47.87 -5.88
CA TYR A 1180 10.54 48.15 -6.10
C TYR A 1180 11.44 47.66 -4.95
N ASN A 1181 10.89 47.10 -3.87
CA ASN A 1181 11.67 46.75 -2.67
C ASN A 1181 12.18 45.30 -2.69
N GLY A 1182 11.60 44.45 -3.54
CA GLY A 1182 12.01 43.06 -3.73
C GLY A 1182 11.02 42.08 -3.11
N LEU A 1183 11.46 40.83 -2.97
CA LEU A 1183 10.68 39.71 -2.42
C LEU A 1183 11.52 38.92 -1.42
N PHE A 1184 10.89 38.08 -0.61
CA PHE A 1184 11.52 36.92 0.03
C PHE A 1184 11.05 35.67 -0.71
N ASN A 1185 11.84 34.60 -0.65
CA ASN A 1185 11.57 33.36 -1.38
C ASN A 1185 11.89 32.14 -0.52
N ALA A 1186 11.16 31.06 -0.80
CA ALA A 1186 11.42 29.69 -0.38
C ALA A 1186 11.11 28.77 -1.57
N GLY A 1187 11.54 27.52 -1.50
CA GLY A 1187 11.25 26.49 -2.49
C GLY A 1187 11.11 25.13 -1.81
N GLY A 1188 10.56 24.18 -2.55
CA GLY A 1188 10.40 22.79 -2.16
C GLY A 1188 9.49 22.11 -3.17
N TYR A 1189 9.09 20.87 -2.91
CA TYR A 1189 8.16 20.11 -3.72
C TYR A 1189 7.01 19.58 -2.86
N ASN A 1190 5.78 19.62 -3.37
CA ASN A 1190 4.71 18.81 -2.81
C ASN A 1190 4.78 17.41 -3.41
N PHE A 1191 4.23 16.43 -2.70
CA PHE A 1191 3.96 15.13 -3.27
C PHE A 1191 2.52 15.06 -3.78
N SER A 1192 2.34 14.80 -5.08
CA SER A 1192 1.02 14.52 -5.69
C SER A 1192 0.96 13.09 -6.22
N SER A 1193 -0.24 12.55 -6.48
CA SER A 1193 -0.37 11.27 -7.16
C SER A 1193 0.12 11.37 -8.61
N ARG A 1194 1.22 10.67 -8.93
CA ARG A 1194 1.82 10.65 -10.25
C ARG A 1194 0.84 10.16 -11.32
N ASP A 1195 0.46 11.04 -12.26
CA ASP A 1195 -0.39 10.66 -13.39
C ASP A 1195 0.47 10.07 -14.52
N LEU A 1196 0.85 8.83 -14.28
CA LEU A 1196 1.65 8.00 -15.17
C LEU A 1196 1.03 7.83 -16.58
N PHE A 1197 -0.24 8.20 -16.82
CA PHE A 1197 -0.88 8.14 -18.14
C PHE A 1197 -0.50 9.29 -19.07
N GLU A 1198 -0.27 10.51 -18.54
CA GLU A 1198 -0.06 11.68 -19.40
C GLU A 1198 1.26 11.59 -20.18
N GLU A 1199 2.35 11.12 -19.55
CA GLU A 1199 3.68 10.96 -20.18
C GLU A 1199 3.64 10.09 -21.47
N LEU A 1200 2.68 9.17 -21.55
CA LEU A 1200 2.60 8.16 -22.60
C LEU A 1200 1.68 8.56 -23.76
N SER A 1201 0.94 9.66 -23.61
CA SER A 1201 0.02 10.20 -24.63
C SER A 1201 0.69 11.14 -25.65
N GLY A 1202 1.97 11.50 -25.44
CA GLY A 1202 2.71 12.49 -26.22
C GLY A 1202 2.94 12.11 -27.70
N PRO A 1203 2.85 13.07 -28.65
CA PRO A 1203 3.01 12.77 -30.07
C PRO A 1203 4.50 12.55 -30.45
N MET A 1204 4.85 11.29 -30.76
CA MET A 1204 6.21 10.91 -31.22
C MET A 1204 6.76 11.79 -32.35
N SER A 1205 7.73 12.67 -32.04
CA SER A 1205 8.49 13.40 -33.05
C SER A 1205 9.78 12.67 -33.44
N SER A 1206 9.72 12.02 -34.61
CA SER A 1206 10.78 11.26 -35.29
C SER A 1206 12.26 11.64 -35.00
N MET A 1207 13.06 10.65 -34.60
CA MET A 1207 14.48 10.58 -34.98
C MET A 1207 14.86 9.16 -35.41
N PHE A 1208 14.90 8.94 -36.73
CA PHE A 1208 16.07 8.49 -37.51
C PHE A 1208 15.63 7.82 -38.83
N THR A 1209 15.76 8.54 -39.93
CA THR A 1209 15.56 7.97 -41.27
C THR A 1209 16.81 7.23 -41.75
N PHE A 1210 16.68 5.95 -42.12
CA PHE A 1210 17.58 5.31 -43.07
C PHE A 1210 16.78 4.84 -44.29
N SER A 1211 17.11 5.38 -45.48
CA SER A 1211 16.41 5.01 -46.72
C SER A 1211 17.01 3.74 -47.34
N ILE A 1212 16.14 2.84 -47.82
CA ILE A 1212 16.38 2.02 -49.02
C ILE A 1212 15.04 1.86 -49.77
N ASP A 1213 14.96 2.45 -50.98
CA ASP A 1213 13.99 2.11 -52.04
C ASP A 1213 14.05 0.59 -52.36
N THR A 1214 12.97 -0.13 -52.67
CA THR A 1214 12.37 -0.12 -54.02
C THR A 1214 11.00 -0.84 -54.13
N ASN A 1215 10.06 -0.23 -54.86
CA ASN A 1215 9.03 -0.84 -55.73
C ASN A 1215 8.12 -1.99 -55.22
N SER A 1216 6.82 -1.70 -55.06
CA SER A 1216 5.78 -2.14 -56.03
C SER A 1216 4.36 -1.60 -55.75
N THR A 1217 3.81 -0.90 -56.75
CA THR A 1217 2.42 -1.00 -57.30
C THR A 1217 1.45 -1.95 -56.55
N GLU A 1218 0.26 -1.57 -56.07
CA GLU A 1218 -0.87 -0.99 -56.81
C GLU A 1218 -2.02 -0.61 -55.83
N GLN A 1219 -2.79 0.39 -56.23
CA GLN A 1219 -4.01 0.94 -55.60
C GLN A 1219 -5.10 -0.11 -55.30
N GLU A 1220 -5.91 0.09 -54.26
CA GLU A 1220 -7.36 0.40 -54.40
C GLU A 1220 -7.88 1.23 -53.21
N THR A 1221 -8.67 2.25 -53.54
CA THR A 1221 -9.24 3.31 -52.68
C THR A 1221 -10.53 2.91 -51.95
N PRO A 1222 -10.85 3.53 -50.80
CA PRO A 1222 -12.24 3.76 -50.39
C PRO A 1222 -12.70 5.21 -50.57
N GLU A 1223 -13.97 5.31 -50.95
CA GLU A 1223 -14.73 6.47 -51.41
C GLU A 1223 -15.02 7.56 -50.36
N ASP A 1224 -14.76 8.82 -50.75
CA ASP A 1224 -15.55 10.03 -50.47
C ASP A 1224 -16.22 10.23 -49.09
N VAL A 1225 -15.45 10.67 -48.09
CA VAL A 1225 -15.99 11.53 -47.02
C VAL A 1225 -15.84 13.00 -47.42
N LYS A 1226 -16.96 13.71 -47.58
CA LYS A 1226 -16.99 15.12 -48.00
C LYS A 1226 -16.39 16.06 -46.95
N LEU A 1227 -15.18 16.55 -47.24
CA LEU A 1227 -14.49 17.62 -46.52
C LEU A 1227 -15.15 19.00 -46.73
N GLU A 1228 -16.06 19.36 -45.83
CA GLU A 1228 -16.41 20.77 -45.55
C GLU A 1228 -16.55 20.99 -44.04
N TYR A 1229 -15.44 21.13 -43.30
CA TYR A 1229 -15.27 22.02 -42.11
C TYR A 1229 -13.85 21.94 -41.48
N LEU A 1230 -12.79 22.03 -42.29
CA LEU A 1230 -11.43 22.31 -41.79
C LEU A 1230 -10.81 23.47 -42.59
N LYS A 1231 -10.77 24.67 -41.98
CA LYS A 1231 -9.84 25.71 -42.42
C LYS A 1231 -8.53 25.50 -41.66
N PRO A 1232 -7.37 25.40 -42.34
CA PRO A 1232 -6.10 25.29 -41.63
C PRO A 1232 -5.84 26.57 -40.83
N LYS A 1233 -5.45 26.40 -39.54
CA LYS A 1233 -4.87 27.50 -38.75
C LYS A 1233 -3.66 28.04 -39.52
N LYS A 1234 -3.59 29.36 -39.70
CA LYS A 1234 -2.43 30.00 -40.30
C LYS A 1234 -1.20 29.79 -39.43
N SER A 1235 -0.04 29.63 -40.07
CA SER A 1235 1.25 29.57 -39.38
C SER A 1235 1.55 30.90 -38.70
N TRP A 1236 2.23 30.86 -37.55
CA TRP A 1236 2.62 32.06 -36.77
C TRP A 1236 3.45 33.07 -37.60
N TRP A 1237 4.13 32.61 -38.66
CA TRP A 1237 4.91 33.45 -39.58
C TRP A 1237 4.04 34.43 -40.40
N ASP A 1238 2.76 34.10 -40.65
CA ASP A 1238 1.82 35.01 -41.31
C ASP A 1238 1.30 36.09 -40.35
N GLU A 1239 1.26 35.80 -39.04
CA GLU A 1239 0.82 36.75 -38.01
C GLU A 1239 1.90 37.78 -37.68
N VAL A 1240 3.17 37.36 -37.61
CA VAL A 1240 4.32 38.28 -37.44
C VAL A 1240 4.39 39.31 -38.58
N ASN A 1241 4.20 38.89 -39.84
CA ASN A 1241 4.11 39.82 -40.98
C ASN A 1241 2.90 40.77 -40.88
N THR A 1242 1.81 40.29 -40.29
CA THR A 1242 0.62 41.13 -40.07
C THR A 1242 0.87 42.18 -38.98
N PHE A 1243 1.60 41.84 -37.91
CA PHE A 1243 2.03 42.78 -36.86
C PHE A 1243 2.98 43.86 -37.42
N TYR A 1244 4.01 43.49 -38.19
CA TYR A 1244 4.90 44.46 -38.83
C TYR A 1244 4.18 45.36 -39.86
N SER A 1245 3.18 44.86 -40.59
CA SER A 1245 2.39 45.70 -41.52
C SER A 1245 1.46 46.70 -40.82
N GLN A 1246 1.16 46.48 -39.53
CA GLN A 1246 0.36 47.40 -38.71
C GLN A 1246 1.24 48.48 -38.05
N SER A 1247 2.49 48.18 -37.66
CA SER A 1247 3.39 49.19 -37.09
C SER A 1247 3.76 50.29 -38.11
N GLU A 1248 3.96 49.97 -39.39
CA GLU A 1248 4.15 50.98 -40.46
C GLU A 1248 2.95 51.94 -40.63
N LYS A 1249 1.73 51.55 -40.22
CA LYS A 1249 0.55 52.43 -40.22
C LYS A 1249 0.51 53.36 -39.01
N VAL A 1250 1.11 52.95 -37.89
CA VAL A 1250 1.24 53.79 -36.69
C VAL A 1250 2.30 54.87 -36.92
N ASP A 1251 3.44 54.54 -37.53
CA ASP A 1251 4.51 55.51 -37.82
C ASP A 1251 4.08 56.61 -38.83
N LYS A 1252 3.20 56.24 -39.77
CA LYS A 1252 2.49 57.20 -40.65
C LYS A 1252 1.42 58.05 -39.96
N LEU A 1253 0.96 57.68 -38.76
CA LEU A 1253 0.01 58.48 -37.98
C LEU A 1253 0.71 59.57 -37.16
N PHE A 1254 1.96 59.33 -36.71
CA PHE A 1254 2.71 60.25 -35.86
C PHE A 1254 3.63 61.22 -36.64
N SER A 1255 4.16 60.83 -37.79
CA SER A 1255 4.99 61.72 -38.64
C SER A 1255 4.26 62.98 -39.17
N GLY A 1256 2.92 63.02 -39.09
CA GLY A 1256 2.09 64.18 -39.47
C GLY A 1256 1.90 65.25 -38.39
N LEU A 1257 2.35 65.03 -37.14
CA LEU A 1257 2.07 65.93 -36.01
C LEU A 1257 3.28 66.71 -35.48
N GLY A 1258 4.49 66.44 -35.98
CA GLY A 1258 5.67 67.31 -35.75
C GLY A 1258 6.15 67.39 -34.29
N ILE A 1259 6.01 66.30 -33.53
CA ILE A 1259 6.58 66.12 -32.20
C ILE A 1259 7.73 65.12 -32.33
N GLN A 1260 8.92 65.47 -31.80
CA GLN A 1260 10.09 64.59 -31.72
C GLN A 1260 10.00 63.64 -30.53
#